data_AF-D5CN16-F1
#
_entry.id   AF-D5CN16-F1
#
_cell.length_a   1.000
_cell.length_b   1.000
_cell.length_c   1.000
_cell.angle_alpha   90.00
_cell.angle_beta   90.00
_cell.angle_gamma   90.00
#
_symmetry.space_group_name_H-M   'P 1'
#
loop_
_entity.id
_entity.type
_entity.pdbx_description
1 polymer ?
#
loop_
_entity_poly.entity_id
_entity_poly.type
_entity_poly.pdbx_seq_one_letter_code
_entity_poly.pdbx_strand_id
1 'polypeptide(L)'
;MSAEIEQLLQRAVAHHRAGQFDDAEQLYRSIILIHPGHPEANHNIGSIALQKQQPAVAQMHFMKALEADPARAQYWLSYIEALFQTSQLEAAREVMAMARKNGLHGDDVDALETRVKGSAPTQAANSGKAKSDKPAKGHPQQNTSNPSQQQIDALVALFNQGRYQDVADSARAMTMQFPSHSFGWATLGVVLQHLGRNEEALQPMQRAVELAPKDAQAHSNLGNTLSYLGRLDEAETSFRRALKINKDFAEAHLNLGATLHDLGRFGEAEVSYRCAIQLKPGLAEAHYNLGNTLKSQGKLEEAVASYRKALQIAPGLVGASSNLGAALQAQGKLAEAETILRNVLQSNPDSLEAYSNLGSTLHDMGRLEEARSEYEKALRIKPDHAEILSNLGNTLMTMGLQEEAVRCFRDALEYKPDFLKARSNLLFSLNYSSSSSPEDCLAEACRYGEIVSSKAAAKFNRWPVAISPKRLRVGLVSADLRNHPVGYFLESVLAQLATSSVELFSYPAFHKSDELTARIKRHFSAWHPIHGMSDEAAARLIHDDKIHILIDLSGHTRLNRLPIFAWKPAPIQASWLGYFATTGVAEIDYVIGDPYVSPVGESAHFSESIWQLPECYWCFSAPDSKVEVSALPALQAGHITFGCFNNLSKMNDAVVALWAKILSAIPGAKLFLKYSQLNDPSVRDATLQRYAMHGIGKERLILEGSSPRAEYLASYHRVDIALDPFPYPGGTTSMESLWMGVPVLTRRGDRFLAHAGETIACNAGLDTWVATDEDDYLAKAVSFSSDLARLAKLRAGLRSQVLSSPIFDAPRFAGHFENAMWGMWKKWLAQREN
;
A
#
# COMPACT_ATOMS: atom_id res chain seq x y z
N MET A 1 14.48 -34.64 9.10
CA MET A 1 14.42 -33.91 7.83
C MET A 1 15.30 -34.50 6.74
N SER A 2 16.63 -34.63 6.90
CA SER A 2 17.51 -35.14 5.82
C SER A 2 17.15 -36.54 5.29
N ALA A 3 16.80 -37.50 6.16
CA ALA A 3 16.43 -38.86 5.74
C ALA A 3 15.09 -38.95 4.96
N GLU A 4 14.17 -38.02 5.22
CA GLU A 4 12.86 -37.96 4.58
C GLU A 4 12.96 -37.36 3.18
N ILE A 5 13.79 -36.31 3.02
CA ILE A 5 14.11 -35.72 1.72
C ILE A 5 14.80 -36.74 0.81
N GLU A 6 15.72 -37.54 1.35
CA GLU A 6 16.42 -38.58 0.60
C GLU A 6 15.46 -39.67 0.07
N GLN A 7 14.51 -40.11 0.89
CA GLN A 7 13.48 -41.07 0.46
C GLN A 7 12.54 -40.50 -0.61
N LEU A 8 12.15 -39.22 -0.48
CA LEU A 8 11.35 -38.53 -1.49
C LEU A 8 12.12 -38.39 -2.80
N LEU A 9 13.41 -38.06 -2.73
CA LEU A 9 14.27 -37.89 -3.91
C LEU A 9 14.44 -39.23 -4.66
N GLN A 10 14.68 -40.33 -3.94
CA GLN A 10 14.80 -41.65 -4.54
C GLN A 10 13.52 -42.09 -5.27
N ARG A 11 12.35 -41.80 -4.68
CA ARG A 11 11.05 -42.05 -5.32
C ARG A 11 10.84 -41.16 -6.55
N ALA A 12 11.16 -39.88 -6.45
CA ALA A 12 11.03 -38.93 -7.56
C ALA A 12 11.91 -39.35 -8.75
N VAL A 13 13.16 -39.74 -8.50
CA VAL A 13 14.10 -40.24 -9.52
C VAL A 13 13.61 -41.56 -10.13
N ALA A 14 13.00 -42.46 -9.34
CA ALA A 14 12.43 -43.69 -9.86
C ALA A 14 11.26 -43.42 -10.84
N HIS A 15 10.33 -42.53 -10.47
CA HIS A 15 9.25 -42.09 -11.36
C HIS A 15 9.78 -41.38 -12.62
N HIS A 16 10.79 -40.52 -12.47
CA HIS A 16 11.43 -39.82 -13.59
C HIS A 16 12.07 -40.83 -14.58
N ARG A 17 12.80 -41.83 -14.09
CA ARG A 17 13.40 -42.89 -14.93
C ARG A 17 12.36 -43.79 -15.59
N ALA A 18 11.19 -43.95 -14.97
CA ALA A 18 10.07 -44.70 -15.52
C ALA A 18 9.24 -43.89 -16.55
N GLY A 19 9.60 -42.63 -16.83
CA GLY A 19 8.86 -41.75 -17.73
C GLY A 19 7.56 -41.19 -17.14
N GLN A 20 7.34 -41.36 -15.83
CA GLN A 20 6.17 -40.86 -15.11
C GLN A 20 6.43 -39.41 -14.64
N PHE A 21 6.45 -38.49 -15.60
CA PHE A 21 6.92 -37.11 -15.38
C PHE A 21 6.04 -36.31 -14.41
N ASP A 22 4.72 -36.52 -14.41
CA ASP A 22 3.81 -35.79 -13.52
C ASP A 22 3.98 -36.20 -12.04
N ASP A 23 4.11 -37.51 -11.80
CA ASP A 23 4.38 -38.06 -10.45
C ASP A 23 5.76 -37.62 -9.95
N ALA A 24 6.77 -37.65 -10.83
CA ALA A 24 8.12 -37.19 -10.52
C ALA A 24 8.15 -35.69 -10.20
N GLU A 25 7.47 -34.86 -11.01
CA GLU A 25 7.37 -33.42 -10.82
C GLU A 25 6.73 -33.07 -9.47
N GLN A 26 5.64 -33.74 -9.08
CA GLN A 26 4.96 -33.50 -7.81
C GLN A 26 5.87 -33.80 -6.61
N LEU A 27 6.67 -34.86 -6.70
CA LEU A 27 7.64 -35.22 -5.65
C LEU A 27 8.82 -34.24 -5.62
N TYR A 28 9.36 -33.81 -6.76
CA TYR A 28 10.39 -32.78 -6.80
C TYR A 28 9.90 -31.43 -6.25
N ARG A 29 8.65 -31.03 -6.55
CA ARG A 29 8.02 -29.83 -5.96
C ARG A 29 7.88 -29.92 -4.45
N SER A 30 7.54 -31.11 -3.93
CA SER A 30 7.45 -31.34 -2.48
C SER A 30 8.81 -31.21 -1.80
N ILE A 31 9.88 -31.70 -2.43
CA ILE A 31 11.26 -31.52 -1.93
C ILE A 31 11.68 -30.05 -1.96
N ILE A 32 11.34 -29.32 -3.04
CA ILE A 32 11.66 -27.89 -3.19
C ILE A 32 10.86 -27.03 -2.19
N LEU A 33 9.63 -27.43 -1.83
CA LEU A 33 8.86 -26.75 -0.79
C LEU A 33 9.53 -26.84 0.59
N ILE A 34 10.12 -27.99 0.90
CA ILE A 34 10.82 -28.24 2.18
C ILE A 34 12.23 -27.63 2.16
N HIS A 35 12.93 -27.71 1.03
CA HIS A 35 14.29 -27.19 0.85
C HIS A 35 14.43 -26.49 -0.51
N PRO A 36 14.12 -25.19 -0.61
CA PRO A 36 14.07 -24.44 -1.87
C PRO A 36 15.35 -24.49 -2.70
N GLY A 37 16.52 -24.57 -2.05
CA GLY A 37 17.83 -24.68 -2.69
C GLY A 37 18.30 -26.12 -2.93
N HIS A 38 17.43 -27.13 -2.93
CA HIS A 38 17.87 -28.52 -3.11
C HIS A 38 18.42 -28.73 -4.53
N PRO A 39 19.74 -29.01 -4.71
CA PRO A 39 20.38 -28.93 -6.03
C PRO A 39 19.83 -29.97 -7.00
N GLU A 40 19.69 -31.22 -6.56
CA GLU A 40 19.26 -32.33 -7.42
C GLU A 40 17.76 -32.31 -7.74
N ALA A 41 16.94 -31.71 -6.87
CA ALA A 41 15.50 -31.60 -7.12
C ALA A 41 15.23 -30.47 -8.12
N ASN A 42 15.92 -29.34 -7.97
CA ASN A 42 15.87 -28.22 -8.92
C ASN A 42 16.43 -28.62 -10.30
N HIS A 43 17.52 -29.38 -10.37
CA HIS A 43 18.03 -29.85 -11.66
C HIS A 43 17.07 -30.82 -12.36
N ASN A 44 16.50 -31.79 -11.63
CA ASN A 44 15.61 -32.79 -12.23
C ASN A 44 14.26 -32.20 -12.65
N ILE A 45 13.68 -31.28 -11.88
CA ILE A 45 12.44 -30.59 -12.29
C ILE A 45 12.68 -29.67 -13.48
N GLY A 46 13.85 -29.02 -13.56
CA GLY A 46 14.26 -28.25 -14.73
C GLY A 46 14.41 -29.12 -15.98
N SER A 47 14.91 -30.35 -15.82
CA SER A 47 15.01 -31.32 -16.91
C SER A 47 13.64 -31.80 -17.41
N ILE A 48 12.68 -32.04 -16.50
CA ILE A 48 11.28 -32.32 -16.86
C ILE A 48 10.66 -31.13 -17.60
N ALA A 49 10.92 -29.90 -17.13
CA ALA A 49 10.43 -28.69 -17.79
C ALA A 49 10.98 -28.54 -19.22
N LEU A 50 12.25 -28.88 -19.48
CA LEU A 50 12.78 -28.93 -20.85
C LEU A 50 12.06 -29.98 -21.71
N GLN A 51 11.81 -31.18 -21.17
CA GLN A 51 11.09 -32.23 -21.89
C GLN A 51 9.64 -31.84 -22.20
N LYS A 52 9.02 -31.03 -21.34
CA LYS A 52 7.68 -30.43 -21.55
C LYS A 52 7.70 -29.18 -22.44
N GLN A 53 8.82 -28.84 -23.07
CA GLN A 53 9.01 -27.64 -23.89
C GLN A 53 8.74 -26.32 -23.13
N GLN A 54 9.11 -26.26 -21.85
CA GLN A 54 9.00 -25.09 -20.98
C GLN A 54 10.40 -24.56 -20.57
N PRO A 55 11.18 -24.03 -21.52
CA PRO A 55 12.59 -23.72 -21.28
C PRO A 55 12.81 -22.52 -20.33
N ALA A 56 11.86 -21.59 -20.21
CA ALA A 56 11.91 -20.50 -19.23
C ALA A 56 11.77 -21.00 -17.78
N VAL A 57 10.87 -21.97 -17.55
CA VAL A 57 10.70 -22.63 -16.25
C VAL A 57 11.95 -23.46 -15.92
N ALA A 58 12.51 -24.14 -16.93
CA ALA A 58 13.75 -24.89 -16.79
C ALA A 58 14.94 -24.01 -16.38
N GLN A 59 15.11 -22.83 -17.00
CA GLN A 59 16.17 -21.89 -16.67
C GLN A 59 16.15 -21.47 -15.19
N MET A 60 14.98 -21.11 -14.67
CA MET A 60 14.82 -20.72 -13.27
C MET A 60 15.28 -21.83 -12.32
N HIS A 61 14.93 -23.08 -12.61
CA HIS A 61 15.30 -24.22 -11.78
C HIS A 61 16.78 -24.62 -11.93
N PHE A 62 17.34 -24.58 -13.15
CA PHE A 62 18.77 -24.84 -13.34
C PHE A 62 19.66 -23.79 -12.67
N MET A 63 19.26 -22.52 -12.69
CA MET A 63 19.95 -21.45 -11.98
C MET A 63 20.01 -21.74 -10.48
N LYS A 64 18.88 -22.10 -9.86
CA LYS A 64 18.83 -22.49 -8.43
C LYS A 64 19.68 -23.72 -8.11
N ALA A 65 19.71 -24.72 -9.00
CA ALA A 65 20.58 -25.89 -8.83
C ALA A 65 22.06 -25.51 -8.87
N LEU A 66 22.41 -24.56 -9.74
CA LEU A 66 23.78 -24.08 -9.94
C LEU A 66 24.27 -23.20 -8.79
N GLU A 67 23.40 -22.34 -8.25
CA GLU A 67 23.68 -21.54 -7.05
C GLU A 67 23.95 -22.42 -5.83
N ALA A 68 23.24 -23.55 -5.72
CA ALA A 68 23.36 -24.48 -4.60
C ALA A 68 24.59 -25.39 -4.69
N ASP A 69 24.97 -25.85 -5.89
CA ASP A 69 26.15 -26.69 -6.12
C ASP A 69 26.82 -26.38 -7.48
N PRO A 70 27.68 -25.34 -7.53
CA PRO A 70 28.35 -24.93 -8.77
C PRO A 70 29.47 -25.90 -9.20
N ALA A 71 29.85 -26.88 -8.37
CA ALA A 71 30.89 -27.85 -8.71
C ALA A 71 30.39 -28.94 -9.67
N ARG A 72 29.06 -29.09 -9.82
CA ARG A 72 28.46 -30.17 -10.63
C ARG A 72 28.31 -29.75 -12.09
N ALA A 73 29.20 -30.28 -12.93
CA ALA A 73 29.25 -30.06 -14.38
C ALA A 73 27.90 -30.13 -15.10
N GLN A 74 27.08 -31.11 -14.75
CA GLN A 74 25.79 -31.35 -15.39
C GLN A 74 24.82 -30.16 -15.27
N TYR A 75 24.92 -29.36 -14.21
CA TYR A 75 24.02 -28.23 -13.98
C TYR A 75 24.34 -27.06 -14.92
N TRP A 76 25.63 -26.79 -15.13
CA TRP A 76 26.09 -25.84 -16.14
C TRP A 76 25.61 -26.23 -17.54
N LEU A 77 25.81 -27.50 -17.92
CA LEU A 77 25.42 -28.00 -19.25
C LEU A 77 23.90 -27.88 -19.48
N SER A 78 23.09 -28.30 -18.50
CA SER A 78 21.63 -28.19 -18.60
C SER A 78 21.13 -26.75 -18.64
N TYR A 79 21.77 -25.83 -17.91
CA TYR A 79 21.44 -24.42 -17.96
C TYR A 79 21.80 -23.78 -19.31
N ILE A 80 23.00 -24.07 -19.84
CA ILE A 80 23.45 -23.58 -21.15
C ILE A 80 22.56 -24.10 -22.27
N GLU A 81 22.15 -25.37 -22.25
CA GLU A 81 21.22 -25.93 -23.23
C GLU A 81 19.83 -25.27 -23.14
N ALA A 82 19.34 -24.96 -21.94
CA ALA A 82 18.10 -24.21 -21.76
C ALA A 82 18.19 -22.77 -22.30
N LEU A 83 19.35 -22.12 -22.20
CA LEU A 83 19.60 -20.80 -22.79
C LEU A 83 19.63 -20.87 -24.33
N PHE A 84 20.22 -21.92 -24.90
CA PHE A 84 20.18 -22.16 -26.34
C PHE A 84 18.76 -22.36 -26.88
N GLN A 85 17.93 -23.14 -26.19
CA GLN A 85 16.53 -23.37 -26.61
C GLN A 85 15.67 -22.10 -26.57
N THR A 86 16.08 -21.09 -25.80
CA THR A 86 15.41 -19.77 -25.77
C THR A 86 16.11 -18.71 -26.62
N SER A 87 17.08 -19.08 -27.44
CA SER A 87 17.87 -18.16 -28.27
C SER A 87 18.62 -17.06 -27.49
N GLN A 88 18.91 -17.27 -26.20
CA GLN A 88 19.68 -16.35 -25.35
C GLN A 88 21.20 -16.57 -25.50
N LEU A 89 21.72 -16.29 -26.70
CA LEU A 89 23.11 -16.63 -27.08
C LEU A 89 24.18 -15.86 -26.27
N GLU A 90 23.95 -14.60 -25.92
CA GLU A 90 24.90 -13.82 -25.12
C GLU A 90 24.94 -14.29 -23.66
N ALA A 91 23.77 -14.59 -23.06
CA ALA A 91 23.70 -15.17 -21.73
C ALA A 91 24.39 -16.55 -21.68
N ALA A 92 24.20 -17.38 -22.72
CA ALA A 92 24.91 -18.65 -22.84
C ALA A 92 26.44 -18.47 -22.90
N ARG A 93 26.95 -17.43 -23.57
CA ARG A 93 28.40 -17.10 -23.59
C ARG A 93 28.93 -16.71 -22.21
N GLU A 94 28.19 -15.88 -21.48
CA GLU A 94 28.59 -15.44 -20.14
C GLU A 94 28.60 -16.62 -19.16
N VAL A 95 27.56 -17.45 -19.17
CA VAL A 95 27.46 -18.65 -18.33
C VAL A 95 28.55 -19.66 -18.68
N MET A 96 28.89 -19.84 -19.96
CA MET A 96 30.02 -20.66 -20.39
C MET A 96 31.37 -20.16 -19.86
N ALA A 97 31.60 -18.83 -19.89
CA ALA A 97 32.81 -18.23 -19.34
C ALA A 97 32.89 -18.42 -17.81
N MET A 98 31.76 -18.30 -17.11
CA MET A 98 31.65 -18.58 -15.67
C MET A 98 31.89 -20.06 -15.37
N ALA A 99 31.37 -20.99 -16.16
CA ALA A 99 31.59 -22.43 -15.99
C ALA A 99 33.08 -22.80 -16.08
N ARG A 100 33.83 -22.25 -17.05
CA ARG A 100 35.28 -22.46 -17.17
C ARG A 100 36.06 -21.89 -15.98
N LYS A 101 35.67 -20.73 -15.47
CA LYS A 101 36.27 -20.14 -14.26
C LYS A 101 36.06 -21.01 -13.02
N ASN A 102 34.99 -21.81 -13.00
CA ASN A 102 34.68 -22.78 -11.96
C ASN A 102 35.21 -24.21 -12.25
N GLY A 103 36.12 -24.38 -13.21
CA GLY A 103 36.88 -25.63 -13.41
C GLY A 103 36.24 -26.66 -14.36
N LEU A 104 35.22 -26.28 -15.12
CA LEU A 104 34.58 -27.17 -16.10
C LEU A 104 35.44 -27.30 -17.38
N HIS A 105 35.92 -28.52 -17.68
CA HIS A 105 36.74 -28.85 -18.85
C HIS A 105 36.33 -30.23 -19.43
N GLY A 106 36.42 -30.41 -20.76
CA GLY A 106 36.17 -31.69 -21.44
C GLY A 106 35.47 -31.55 -22.80
N ASP A 107 35.40 -32.66 -23.54
CA ASP A 107 34.92 -32.72 -24.93
C ASP A 107 33.49 -32.18 -25.13
N ASP A 108 32.58 -32.40 -24.15
CA ASP A 108 31.20 -31.91 -24.20
C ASP A 108 31.10 -30.37 -24.10
N VAL A 109 32.03 -29.75 -23.39
CA VAL A 109 32.11 -28.28 -23.22
C VAL A 109 32.67 -27.63 -24.48
N ASP A 110 33.68 -28.26 -25.09
CA ASP A 110 34.30 -27.80 -26.33
C ASP A 110 33.33 -27.93 -27.53
N ALA A 111 32.46 -28.95 -27.53
CA ALA A 111 31.37 -29.11 -28.50
C ALA A 111 30.30 -28.00 -28.38
N LEU A 112 29.90 -27.65 -27.15
CA LEU A 112 28.99 -26.53 -26.90
C LEU A 112 29.62 -25.18 -27.27
N GLU A 113 30.92 -25.01 -27.05
CA GLU A 113 31.64 -23.79 -27.43
C GLU A 113 31.71 -23.60 -28.94
N THR A 114 31.85 -24.69 -29.68
CA THR A 114 31.80 -24.66 -31.15
C THR A 114 30.42 -24.21 -31.65
N ARG A 115 29.33 -24.61 -30.98
CA ARG A 115 27.95 -24.14 -31.26
C ARG A 115 27.78 -22.64 -30.95
N VAL A 116 28.38 -22.15 -29.86
CA VAL A 116 28.38 -20.73 -29.47
C VAL A 116 29.23 -19.84 -30.42
N LYS A 117 30.36 -20.37 -30.91
CA LYS A 117 31.30 -19.66 -31.81
C LYS A 117 30.87 -19.68 -33.29
N GLY A 118 30.16 -20.73 -33.72
CA GLY A 118 29.63 -20.83 -35.09
C GLY A 118 28.50 -19.86 -35.43
N SER A 119 28.05 -19.04 -34.46
CA SER A 119 26.90 -18.14 -34.55
C SER A 119 27.27 -16.66 -34.34
N ALA A 120 28.37 -16.20 -34.97
CA ALA A 120 28.75 -14.78 -35.04
C ALA A 120 28.82 -14.28 -36.51
N PRO A 121 28.48 -13.00 -36.78
CA PRO A 121 28.36 -12.46 -38.14
C PRO A 121 29.73 -12.10 -38.75
N THR A 122 30.09 -12.70 -39.88
CA THR A 122 31.32 -12.36 -40.62
C THR A 122 31.21 -11.00 -41.33
N GLN A 123 32.01 -10.03 -40.87
CA GLN A 123 32.39 -8.83 -41.61
C GLN A 123 33.50 -9.12 -42.63
N ALA A 124 33.47 -8.35 -43.72
CA ALA A 124 34.31 -8.47 -44.90
C ALA A 124 35.79 -8.06 -44.70
N ALA A 125 36.72 -8.76 -45.36
CA ALA A 125 37.89 -8.18 -46.02
C ALA A 125 38.61 -9.19 -46.94
N ASN A 126 39.04 -8.69 -48.11
CA ASN A 126 39.73 -9.33 -49.24
C ASN A 126 41.01 -10.14 -48.94
N SER A 127 41.26 -11.21 -49.72
CA SER A 127 42.31 -11.22 -50.77
C SER A 127 42.56 -12.63 -51.39
N GLY A 128 42.80 -12.67 -52.71
CA GLY A 128 43.82 -13.57 -53.29
C GLY A 128 43.43 -14.92 -53.91
N LYS A 129 42.96 -14.89 -55.17
CA LYS A 129 43.25 -15.82 -56.30
C LYS A 129 43.33 -17.35 -56.05
N ALA A 130 42.39 -18.08 -56.65
CA ALA A 130 42.70 -19.29 -57.43
C ALA A 130 41.66 -19.53 -58.54
N LYS A 131 42.14 -20.09 -59.65
CA LYS A 131 41.49 -20.19 -60.95
C LYS A 131 40.40 -21.26 -61.02
N SER A 132 39.30 -20.86 -61.65
CA SER A 132 38.59 -21.57 -62.72
C SER A 132 38.07 -22.98 -62.44
N ASP A 133 36.77 -23.06 -62.19
CA ASP A 133 35.89 -23.90 -63.00
C ASP A 133 34.49 -23.28 -63.04
N LYS A 134 33.92 -23.20 -64.25
CA LYS A 134 32.56 -22.71 -64.48
C LYS A 134 31.57 -23.67 -63.84
N PRO A 135 30.48 -23.15 -63.27
CA PRO A 135 29.18 -23.63 -63.71
C PRO A 135 28.23 -22.49 -64.11
N ALA A 136 27.20 -22.92 -64.82
CA ALA A 136 26.27 -22.16 -65.60
C ALA A 136 25.62 -20.96 -64.89
N LYS A 137 25.42 -19.89 -65.69
CA LYS A 137 24.50 -18.80 -65.41
C LYS A 137 23.09 -19.36 -65.22
N GLY A 138 22.61 -19.40 -63.98
CA GLY A 138 21.18 -19.44 -63.66
C GLY A 138 20.84 -18.17 -62.89
N HIS A 139 20.26 -17.17 -63.56
CA HIS A 139 19.62 -16.05 -62.86
C HIS A 139 18.42 -16.61 -62.07
N PRO A 140 18.28 -16.38 -60.75
CA PRO A 140 16.98 -16.49 -60.12
C PRO A 140 16.16 -15.30 -60.60
N GLN A 141 15.17 -15.57 -61.44
CA GLN A 141 14.11 -14.62 -61.72
C GLN A 141 13.49 -14.19 -60.39
N GLN A 142 13.58 -12.89 -60.09
CA GLN A 142 12.69 -12.26 -59.13
C GLN A 142 11.26 -12.44 -59.63
N ASN A 143 10.50 -13.34 -58.99
CA ASN A 143 9.06 -13.40 -59.19
C ASN A 143 8.42 -12.19 -58.51
N THR A 144 8.34 -11.08 -59.24
CA THR A 144 7.67 -9.83 -58.86
C THR A 144 6.16 -9.90 -59.11
N SER A 145 5.52 -11.03 -58.82
CA SER A 145 4.06 -11.18 -58.91
C SER A 145 3.49 -11.11 -57.50
N ASN A 146 2.51 -10.23 -57.26
CA ASN A 146 1.78 -10.20 -55.99
C ASN A 146 1.16 -11.57 -55.67
N PRO A 147 0.93 -11.90 -54.39
CA PRO A 147 0.16 -13.08 -54.03
C PRO A 147 -1.21 -13.05 -54.72
N SER A 148 -1.64 -14.20 -55.25
CA SER A 148 -2.97 -14.31 -55.87
C SER A 148 -4.08 -14.13 -54.83
N GLN A 149 -5.25 -13.65 -55.25
CA GLN A 149 -6.40 -13.50 -54.36
C GLN A 149 -6.77 -14.83 -53.68
N GLN A 150 -6.63 -15.96 -54.40
CA GLN A 150 -6.87 -17.28 -53.85
C GLN A 150 -5.92 -17.64 -52.69
N GLN A 151 -4.64 -17.21 -52.75
CA GLN A 151 -3.68 -17.41 -51.65
C GLN A 151 -4.01 -16.54 -50.44
N ILE A 152 -4.49 -15.32 -50.66
CA ILE A 152 -4.97 -14.40 -49.61
C ILE A 152 -6.22 -14.99 -48.94
N ASP A 153 -7.21 -15.39 -49.73
CA ASP A 153 -8.48 -15.95 -49.24
C ASP A 153 -8.26 -17.25 -48.46
N ALA A 154 -7.30 -18.08 -48.86
CA ALA A 154 -6.94 -19.30 -48.13
C ALA A 154 -6.39 -18.99 -46.73
N LEU A 155 -5.52 -17.98 -46.60
CA LEU A 155 -5.02 -17.53 -45.30
C LEU A 155 -6.14 -16.96 -44.42
N VAL A 156 -7.02 -16.13 -45.00
CA VAL A 156 -8.16 -15.56 -44.28
C VAL A 156 -9.13 -16.67 -43.82
N ALA A 157 -9.37 -17.68 -44.65
CA ALA A 157 -10.22 -18.82 -44.29
C ALA A 157 -9.63 -19.63 -43.12
N LEU A 158 -8.33 -19.91 -43.15
CA LEU A 158 -7.64 -20.59 -42.04
C LEU A 158 -7.67 -19.74 -40.76
N PHE A 159 -7.51 -18.42 -40.87
CA PHE A 159 -7.59 -17.50 -39.75
C PHE A 159 -8.98 -17.49 -39.12
N ASN A 160 -10.03 -17.42 -39.94
CA ASN A 160 -11.42 -17.46 -39.48
C ASN A 160 -11.82 -18.81 -38.85
N GLN A 161 -11.10 -19.89 -39.19
CA GLN A 161 -11.26 -21.21 -38.57
C GLN A 161 -10.47 -21.37 -37.26
N GLY A 162 -9.74 -20.34 -36.82
CA GLY A 162 -8.90 -20.38 -35.62
C GLY A 162 -7.66 -21.27 -35.76
N ARG A 163 -7.29 -21.66 -36.97
CA ARG A 163 -6.12 -22.52 -37.25
C ARG A 163 -4.83 -21.69 -37.29
N TYR A 164 -4.54 -21.01 -36.18
CA TYR A 164 -3.49 -19.98 -36.11
C TYR A 164 -2.08 -20.52 -36.42
N GLN A 165 -1.76 -21.76 -36.04
CA GLN A 165 -0.46 -22.34 -36.38
C GLN A 165 -0.31 -22.56 -37.91
N ASP A 166 -1.34 -23.07 -38.58
CA ASP A 166 -1.33 -23.28 -40.03
C ASP A 166 -1.26 -21.96 -40.80
N VAL A 167 -1.93 -20.91 -40.28
CA VAL A 167 -1.82 -19.54 -40.80
C VAL A 167 -0.40 -19.01 -40.61
N ALA A 168 0.24 -19.23 -39.47
CA ALA A 168 1.62 -18.78 -39.23
C ALA A 168 2.60 -19.42 -40.22
N ASP A 169 2.50 -20.72 -40.44
CA ASP A 169 3.38 -21.44 -41.37
C ASP A 169 3.13 -21.01 -42.83
N SER A 170 1.86 -20.85 -43.22
CA SER A 170 1.48 -20.38 -44.55
C SER A 170 1.84 -18.91 -44.80
N ALA A 171 1.69 -18.04 -43.79
CA ALA A 171 2.08 -16.64 -43.87
C ALA A 171 3.61 -16.51 -43.93
N ARG A 172 4.36 -17.33 -43.18
CA ARG A 172 5.83 -17.37 -43.28
C ARG A 172 6.28 -17.79 -44.67
N ALA A 173 5.69 -18.84 -45.25
CA ALA A 173 5.95 -19.22 -46.64
C ALA A 173 5.63 -18.07 -47.62
N MET A 174 4.53 -17.34 -47.40
CA MET A 174 4.16 -16.17 -48.19
C MET A 174 5.19 -15.03 -48.08
N THR A 175 5.74 -14.77 -46.89
CA THR A 175 6.81 -13.76 -46.72
C THR A 175 8.10 -14.12 -47.44
N MET A 176 8.41 -15.41 -47.58
CA MET A 176 9.56 -15.88 -48.36
C MET A 176 9.31 -15.79 -49.87
N GLN A 177 8.09 -16.11 -50.31
CA GLN A 177 7.69 -16.08 -51.72
C GLN A 177 7.48 -14.65 -52.24
N PHE A 178 6.96 -13.75 -51.40
CA PHE A 178 6.63 -12.37 -51.76
C PHE A 178 7.17 -11.36 -50.72
N PRO A 179 8.50 -11.23 -50.58
CA PRO A 179 9.13 -10.47 -49.49
C PRO A 179 8.84 -8.96 -49.50
N SER A 180 8.42 -8.41 -50.65
CA SER A 180 8.07 -6.99 -50.82
C SER A 180 6.57 -6.70 -50.66
N HIS A 181 5.74 -7.72 -50.38
CA HIS A 181 4.29 -7.55 -50.22
C HIS A 181 3.91 -7.54 -48.73
N SER A 182 3.23 -6.47 -48.26
CA SER A 182 2.96 -6.27 -46.83
C SER A 182 2.03 -7.31 -46.20
N PHE A 183 1.06 -7.84 -46.96
CA PHE A 183 0.02 -8.73 -46.43
C PHE A 183 0.55 -9.97 -45.70
N GLY A 184 1.57 -10.65 -46.25
CA GLY A 184 2.15 -11.84 -45.63
C GLY A 184 2.82 -11.52 -44.30
N TRP A 185 3.55 -10.39 -44.24
CA TRP A 185 4.20 -9.91 -43.03
C TRP A 185 3.20 -9.46 -41.97
N ALA A 186 2.16 -8.73 -42.36
CA ALA A 186 1.08 -8.30 -41.47
C ALA A 186 0.33 -9.51 -40.89
N THR A 187 -0.05 -10.47 -41.75
CA THR A 187 -0.75 -11.70 -41.33
C THR A 187 0.11 -12.53 -40.39
N LEU A 188 1.41 -12.69 -40.69
CA LEU A 188 2.36 -13.41 -39.85
C LEU A 188 2.47 -12.75 -38.46
N GLY A 189 2.58 -11.42 -38.40
CA GLY A 189 2.63 -10.72 -37.12
C GLY A 189 1.35 -10.89 -36.31
N VAL A 190 0.15 -10.72 -36.92
CA VAL A 190 -1.14 -10.82 -36.21
C VAL A 190 -1.31 -12.23 -35.64
N VAL A 191 -1.00 -13.25 -36.43
CA VAL A 191 -1.19 -14.63 -35.98
C VAL A 191 -0.19 -15.04 -34.90
N LEU A 192 1.05 -14.53 -34.95
CA LEU A 192 2.02 -14.75 -33.88
C LEU A 192 1.55 -14.12 -32.56
N GLN A 193 0.86 -12.96 -32.60
CA GLN A 193 0.21 -12.40 -31.41
C GLN A 193 -0.90 -13.31 -30.88
N HIS A 194 -1.77 -13.85 -31.75
CA HIS A 194 -2.80 -14.81 -31.33
C HIS A 194 -2.24 -16.10 -30.72
N LEU A 195 -1.02 -16.48 -31.10
CA LEU A 195 -0.28 -17.61 -30.53
C LEU A 195 0.50 -17.22 -29.24
N GLY A 196 0.42 -15.97 -28.78
CA GLY A 196 1.16 -15.46 -27.63
C GLY A 196 2.66 -15.23 -27.88
N ARG A 197 3.12 -15.36 -29.13
CA ARG A 197 4.53 -15.23 -29.55
C ARG A 197 4.86 -13.78 -29.91
N ASN A 198 4.65 -12.87 -28.95
CA ASN A 198 4.73 -11.42 -29.17
C ASN A 198 6.13 -10.93 -29.61
N GLU A 199 7.21 -11.53 -29.08
CA GLU A 199 8.58 -11.20 -29.48
C GLU A 199 8.82 -11.52 -30.96
N GLU A 200 8.36 -12.69 -31.42
CA GLU A 200 8.49 -13.08 -32.82
C GLU A 200 7.60 -12.24 -33.74
N ALA A 201 6.49 -11.70 -33.25
CA ALA A 201 5.58 -10.87 -34.01
C ALA A 201 6.16 -9.48 -34.34
N LEU A 202 7.16 -9.01 -33.59
CA LEU A 202 7.70 -7.67 -33.71
C LEU A 202 8.35 -7.42 -35.09
N GLN A 203 9.27 -8.29 -35.50
CA GLN A 203 9.98 -8.16 -36.78
C GLN A 203 9.02 -8.17 -38.00
N PRO A 204 8.08 -9.14 -38.11
CA PRO A 204 7.06 -9.11 -39.15
C PRO A 204 6.20 -7.85 -39.14
N MET A 205 5.82 -7.34 -37.96
CA MET A 205 5.02 -6.11 -37.86
C MET A 205 5.79 -4.87 -38.29
N GLN A 206 7.07 -4.73 -37.91
CA GLN A 206 7.94 -3.66 -38.38
C GLN A 206 8.06 -3.71 -39.90
N ARG A 207 8.29 -4.90 -40.46
CA ARG A 207 8.39 -5.09 -41.91
C ARG A 207 7.09 -4.77 -42.65
N ALA A 208 5.94 -5.12 -42.08
CA ALA A 208 4.64 -4.79 -42.64
C ALA A 208 4.44 -3.26 -42.74
N VAL A 209 4.82 -2.52 -41.69
CA VAL A 209 4.74 -1.06 -41.65
C VAL A 209 5.74 -0.39 -42.61
N GLU A 210 6.94 -0.93 -42.76
CA GLU A 210 7.93 -0.45 -43.73
C GLU A 210 7.42 -0.56 -45.18
N LEU A 211 6.77 -1.68 -45.50
CA LEU A 211 6.24 -1.96 -46.84
C LEU A 211 4.93 -1.21 -47.11
N ALA A 212 4.15 -0.89 -46.07
CA ALA A 212 2.88 -0.17 -46.16
C ALA A 212 2.80 1.00 -45.16
N PRO A 213 3.59 2.08 -45.34
CA PRO A 213 3.72 3.15 -44.34
C PRO A 213 2.46 4.03 -44.18
N LYS A 214 1.48 3.88 -45.08
CA LYS A 214 0.17 4.57 -45.06
C LYS A 214 -0.98 3.65 -44.66
N ASP A 215 -0.70 2.44 -44.17
CA ASP A 215 -1.71 1.51 -43.67
C ASP A 215 -1.91 1.73 -42.16
N ALA A 216 -3.06 2.30 -41.77
CA ALA A 216 -3.38 2.55 -40.37
C ALA A 216 -3.49 1.25 -39.55
N GLN A 217 -3.96 0.15 -40.15
CA GLN A 217 -4.11 -1.13 -39.46
C GLN A 217 -2.74 -1.73 -39.14
N ALA A 218 -1.79 -1.67 -40.08
CA ALA A 218 -0.42 -2.14 -39.86
C ALA A 218 0.26 -1.40 -38.69
N HIS A 219 0.12 -0.06 -38.63
CA HIS A 219 0.63 0.74 -37.50
C HIS A 219 -0.06 0.39 -36.17
N SER A 220 -1.38 0.18 -36.18
CA SER A 220 -2.13 -0.21 -34.98
C SER A 220 -1.70 -1.60 -34.46
N ASN A 221 -1.52 -2.57 -35.37
CA ASN A 221 -1.08 -3.91 -35.00
C ASN A 221 0.35 -3.92 -34.44
N LEU A 222 1.26 -3.12 -35.03
CA LEU A 222 2.60 -2.92 -34.46
C LEU A 222 2.52 -2.30 -33.07
N GLY A 223 1.65 -1.29 -32.87
CA GLY A 223 1.39 -0.69 -31.56
C GLY A 223 0.93 -1.73 -30.54
N ASN A 224 0.01 -2.62 -30.91
CA ASN A 224 -0.43 -3.72 -30.03
C ASN A 224 0.72 -4.64 -29.65
N THR A 225 1.57 -5.04 -30.61
CA THR A 225 2.74 -5.90 -30.33
C THR A 225 3.68 -5.22 -29.33
N LEU A 226 4.00 -3.95 -29.56
CA LEU A 226 4.86 -3.17 -28.68
C LEU A 226 4.26 -3.02 -27.28
N SER A 227 2.94 -2.84 -27.18
CA SER A 227 2.23 -2.77 -25.90
C SER A 227 2.33 -4.10 -25.14
N TYR A 228 2.15 -5.25 -25.81
CA TYR A 228 2.32 -6.57 -25.19
C TYR A 228 3.76 -6.86 -24.77
N LEU A 229 4.74 -6.22 -25.40
CA LEU A 229 6.16 -6.27 -25.03
C LEU A 229 6.54 -5.25 -23.95
N GLY A 230 5.60 -4.45 -23.44
CA GLY A 230 5.86 -3.40 -22.44
C GLY A 230 6.60 -2.17 -23.00
N ARG A 231 6.78 -2.07 -24.32
CA ARG A 231 7.43 -0.95 -25.00
C ARG A 231 6.43 0.19 -25.26
N LEU A 232 5.91 0.75 -24.17
CA LEU A 232 4.73 1.63 -24.18
C LEU A 232 4.94 2.94 -24.98
N ASP A 233 6.12 3.57 -24.91
CA ASP A 233 6.40 4.81 -25.67
C ASP A 233 6.40 4.57 -27.20
N GLU A 234 6.91 3.42 -27.62
CA GLU A 234 6.91 3.03 -29.04
C GLU A 234 5.51 2.60 -29.50
N ALA A 235 4.75 1.95 -28.62
CA ALA A 235 3.35 1.62 -28.84
C ALA A 235 2.53 2.90 -29.07
N GLU A 236 2.67 3.91 -28.20
CA GLU A 236 2.03 5.23 -28.35
C GLU A 236 2.38 5.85 -29.71
N THR A 237 3.67 5.86 -30.07
CA THR A 237 4.13 6.42 -31.34
C THR A 237 3.45 5.74 -32.53
N SER A 238 3.32 4.42 -32.48
CA SER A 238 2.67 3.62 -33.52
C SER A 238 1.17 3.89 -33.60
N PHE A 239 0.46 3.96 -32.48
CA PHE A 239 -0.98 4.30 -32.47
C PHE A 239 -1.25 5.73 -32.94
N ARG A 240 -0.45 6.72 -32.50
CA ARG A 240 -0.58 8.10 -33.01
C ARG A 240 -0.33 8.17 -34.51
N ARG A 241 0.57 7.33 -35.04
CA ARG A 241 0.79 7.24 -36.49
C ARG A 241 -0.41 6.63 -37.22
N ALA A 242 -1.01 5.56 -36.68
CA ALA A 242 -2.26 5.00 -37.20
C ALA A 242 -3.38 6.06 -37.25
N LEU A 243 -3.54 6.84 -36.17
CA LEU A 243 -4.54 7.91 -36.08
C LEU A 243 -4.26 9.12 -36.97
N LYS A 244 -2.99 9.40 -37.28
CA LYS A 244 -2.62 10.42 -38.27
C LYS A 244 -3.04 10.01 -39.69
N ILE A 245 -3.01 8.71 -39.98
CA ILE A 245 -3.42 8.14 -41.28
C ILE A 245 -4.96 8.05 -41.35
N ASN A 246 -5.59 7.50 -40.31
CA ASN A 246 -7.04 7.38 -40.18
C ASN A 246 -7.50 7.88 -38.81
N LYS A 247 -8.07 9.08 -38.76
CA LYS A 247 -8.51 9.73 -37.52
C LYS A 247 -9.73 9.06 -36.88
N ASP A 248 -10.53 8.36 -37.68
CA ASP A 248 -11.80 7.74 -37.28
C ASP A 248 -11.62 6.26 -36.92
N PHE A 249 -10.40 5.85 -36.56
CA PHE A 249 -10.08 4.48 -36.21
C PHE A 249 -10.31 4.22 -34.70
N ALA A 250 -11.52 3.76 -34.35
CA ALA A 250 -11.97 3.58 -32.97
C ALA A 250 -11.06 2.66 -32.14
N GLU A 251 -10.64 1.52 -32.70
CA GLU A 251 -9.76 0.55 -32.01
C GLU A 251 -8.37 1.13 -31.74
N ALA A 252 -7.82 1.95 -32.65
CA ALA A 252 -6.55 2.63 -32.40
C ALA A 252 -6.65 3.71 -31.31
N HIS A 253 -7.79 4.40 -31.20
CA HIS A 253 -8.07 5.30 -30.06
C HIS A 253 -8.21 4.54 -28.74
N LEU A 254 -8.90 3.39 -28.74
CA LEU A 254 -9.02 2.52 -27.57
C LEU A 254 -7.64 2.08 -27.05
N ASN A 255 -6.80 1.57 -27.95
CA ASN A 255 -5.48 1.04 -27.57
C ASN A 255 -4.50 2.15 -27.21
N LEU A 256 -4.55 3.30 -27.89
CA LEU A 256 -3.80 4.49 -27.46
C LEU A 256 -4.22 4.92 -26.05
N GLY A 257 -5.52 4.91 -25.75
CA GLY A 257 -6.03 5.20 -24.41
C GLY A 257 -5.47 4.24 -23.35
N ALA A 258 -5.41 2.94 -23.66
CA ALA A 258 -4.84 1.92 -22.76
C ALA A 258 -3.35 2.16 -22.52
N THR A 259 -2.57 2.36 -23.58
CA THR A 259 -1.14 2.67 -23.46
C THR A 259 -0.90 3.97 -22.66
N LEU A 260 -1.68 5.02 -22.91
CA LEU A 260 -1.56 6.28 -22.16
C LEU A 260 -1.96 6.14 -20.69
N HIS A 261 -2.96 5.30 -20.39
CA HIS A 261 -3.33 4.98 -19.01
C HIS A 261 -2.18 4.29 -18.29
N ASP A 262 -1.53 3.30 -18.93
CA ASP A 262 -0.42 2.55 -18.36
C ASP A 262 0.85 3.42 -18.20
N LEU A 263 1.01 4.43 -19.06
CA LEU A 263 2.01 5.50 -18.91
C LEU A 263 1.65 6.54 -17.83
N GLY A 264 0.50 6.40 -17.15
CA GLY A 264 0.02 7.36 -16.13
C GLY A 264 -0.51 8.69 -16.68
N ARG A 265 -0.63 8.83 -18.01
CA ARG A 265 -1.12 10.04 -18.70
C ARG A 265 -2.64 10.03 -18.79
N PHE A 266 -3.30 9.99 -17.63
CA PHE A 266 -4.75 9.77 -17.53
C PHE A 266 -5.59 10.80 -18.28
N GLY A 267 -5.16 12.08 -18.34
CA GLY A 267 -5.91 13.12 -19.04
C GLY A 267 -5.98 12.88 -20.56
N GLU A 268 -4.88 12.42 -21.16
CA GLU A 268 -4.87 12.08 -22.59
C GLU A 268 -5.57 10.75 -22.85
N ALA A 269 -5.41 9.77 -21.96
CA ALA A 269 -6.13 8.50 -22.04
C ALA A 269 -7.65 8.71 -22.08
N GLU A 270 -8.17 9.59 -21.22
CA GLU A 270 -9.60 9.95 -21.22
C GLU A 270 -10.06 10.50 -22.57
N VAL A 271 -9.29 11.41 -23.19
CA VAL A 271 -9.61 11.97 -24.50
C VAL A 271 -9.69 10.87 -25.55
N SER A 272 -8.69 9.98 -25.59
CA SER A 272 -8.65 8.85 -26.53
C SER A 272 -9.84 7.91 -26.35
N TYR A 273 -10.19 7.52 -25.12
CA TYR A 273 -11.36 6.67 -24.89
C TYR A 273 -12.67 7.34 -25.29
N ARG A 274 -12.85 8.63 -25.00
CA ARG A 274 -14.05 9.38 -25.42
C ARG A 274 -14.16 9.46 -26.94
N CYS A 275 -13.04 9.62 -27.67
CA CYS A 275 -13.02 9.52 -29.13
C CYS A 275 -13.42 8.11 -29.63
N ALA A 276 -12.89 7.05 -29.03
CA ALA A 276 -13.27 5.68 -29.38
C ALA A 276 -14.78 5.42 -29.18
N ILE A 277 -15.34 5.90 -28.06
CA ILE A 277 -16.78 5.82 -27.74
C ILE A 277 -17.62 6.64 -28.72
N GLN A 278 -17.17 7.84 -29.11
CA GLN A 278 -17.89 8.67 -30.07
C GLN A 278 -17.98 7.98 -31.44
N LEU A 279 -16.89 7.36 -31.89
CA LEU A 279 -16.83 6.63 -33.15
C LEU A 279 -17.64 5.32 -33.11
N LYS A 280 -17.59 4.61 -31.98
CA LYS A 280 -18.27 3.32 -31.80
C LYS A 280 -18.87 3.20 -30.39
N PRO A 281 -20.10 3.70 -30.18
CA PRO A 281 -20.74 3.75 -28.86
C PRO A 281 -20.93 2.42 -28.15
N GLY A 282 -20.96 1.32 -28.91
CA GLY A 282 -21.11 -0.06 -28.43
C GLY A 282 -19.82 -0.75 -27.99
N LEU A 283 -18.67 -0.05 -27.91
CA LEU A 283 -17.43 -0.62 -27.37
C LEU A 283 -17.48 -0.67 -25.84
N ALA A 284 -17.95 -1.78 -25.27
CA ALA A 284 -18.00 -1.99 -23.81
C ALA A 284 -16.62 -1.78 -23.14
N GLU A 285 -15.56 -2.27 -23.78
CA GLU A 285 -14.17 -2.12 -23.31
C GLU A 285 -13.74 -0.65 -23.19
N ALA A 286 -14.14 0.20 -24.15
CA ALA A 286 -13.83 1.63 -24.10
C ALA A 286 -14.51 2.31 -22.90
N HIS A 287 -15.77 1.97 -22.61
CA HIS A 287 -16.48 2.46 -21.43
C HIS A 287 -15.86 1.93 -20.13
N TYR A 288 -15.48 0.66 -20.08
CA TYR A 288 -14.81 0.06 -18.92
C TYR A 288 -13.45 0.73 -18.63
N ASN A 289 -12.60 0.87 -19.64
CA ASN A 289 -11.29 1.49 -19.49
C ASN A 289 -11.35 3.00 -19.24
N LEU A 290 -12.36 3.69 -19.80
CA LEU A 290 -12.68 5.07 -19.41
C LEU A 290 -13.06 5.13 -17.93
N GLY A 291 -13.89 4.21 -17.44
CA GLY A 291 -14.25 4.09 -16.02
C GLY A 291 -13.03 3.92 -15.11
N ASN A 292 -12.09 3.05 -15.49
CA ASN A 292 -10.83 2.85 -14.77
C ASN A 292 -10.01 4.14 -14.71
N THR A 293 -9.88 4.82 -15.86
CA THR A 293 -9.14 6.09 -15.98
C THR A 293 -9.76 7.18 -15.12
N LEU A 294 -11.09 7.34 -15.17
CA LEU A 294 -11.82 8.34 -14.38
C LEU A 294 -11.71 8.06 -12.88
N LYS A 295 -11.75 6.78 -12.47
CA LYS A 295 -11.51 6.37 -11.08
C LYS A 295 -10.10 6.77 -10.63
N SER A 296 -9.07 6.53 -11.45
CA SER A 296 -7.69 6.94 -11.18
C SER A 296 -7.51 8.45 -11.07
N GLN A 297 -8.32 9.23 -11.81
CA GLN A 297 -8.38 10.69 -11.69
C GLN A 297 -9.24 11.19 -10.51
N GLY A 298 -9.89 10.30 -9.76
CA GLY A 298 -10.81 10.66 -8.68
C GLY A 298 -12.20 11.15 -9.12
N LYS A 299 -12.52 11.10 -10.42
CA LYS A 299 -13.83 11.45 -10.99
C LYS A 299 -14.83 10.30 -10.84
N LEU A 300 -15.17 9.99 -9.59
CA LEU A 300 -15.93 8.78 -9.24
C LEU A 300 -17.31 8.73 -9.89
N GLU A 301 -18.03 9.85 -9.97
CA GLU A 301 -19.38 9.92 -10.57
C GLU A 301 -19.36 9.52 -12.04
N GLU A 302 -18.41 10.04 -12.81
CA GLU A 302 -18.24 9.71 -14.22
C GLU A 302 -17.74 8.27 -14.40
N ALA A 303 -16.88 7.78 -13.48
CA ALA A 303 -16.42 6.40 -13.49
C ALA A 303 -17.60 5.42 -13.32
N VAL A 304 -18.47 5.65 -12.34
CA VAL A 304 -19.70 4.87 -12.11
C VAL A 304 -20.60 4.87 -13.34
N ALA A 305 -20.81 6.03 -13.98
CA ALA A 305 -21.61 6.11 -15.20
C ALA A 305 -21.01 5.28 -16.35
N SER A 306 -19.68 5.32 -16.50
CA SER A 306 -18.95 4.57 -17.53
C SER A 306 -19.03 3.06 -17.29
N TYR A 307 -18.84 2.58 -16.06
CA TYR A 307 -19.00 1.16 -15.74
C TYR A 307 -20.42 0.66 -15.97
N ARG A 308 -21.44 1.43 -15.56
CA ARG A 308 -22.85 1.07 -15.83
C ARG A 308 -23.11 0.98 -17.33
N LYS A 309 -22.51 1.86 -18.14
CA LYS A 309 -22.64 1.79 -19.60
C LYS A 309 -21.96 0.57 -20.20
N ALA A 310 -20.76 0.23 -19.71
CA ALA A 310 -20.06 -1.00 -20.09
C ALA A 310 -20.92 -2.24 -19.78
N LEU A 311 -21.53 -2.30 -18.59
CA LEU A 311 -22.41 -3.41 -18.18
C LEU A 311 -23.75 -3.44 -18.91
N GLN A 312 -24.27 -2.29 -19.36
CA GLN A 312 -25.45 -2.25 -20.24
C GLN A 312 -25.16 -2.90 -21.59
N ILE A 313 -23.95 -2.73 -22.12
CA ILE A 313 -23.52 -3.29 -23.41
C ILE A 313 -23.11 -4.77 -23.25
N ALA A 314 -22.38 -5.08 -22.17
CA ALA A 314 -21.86 -6.41 -21.86
C ALA A 314 -22.10 -6.78 -20.39
N PRO A 315 -23.28 -7.36 -20.05
CA PRO A 315 -23.66 -7.65 -18.65
C PRO A 315 -22.74 -8.62 -17.90
N GLY A 316 -22.02 -9.49 -18.62
CA GLY A 316 -21.12 -10.49 -18.04
C GLY A 316 -19.71 -9.99 -17.68
N LEU A 317 -19.44 -8.68 -17.81
CA LEU A 317 -18.10 -8.12 -17.58
C LEU A 317 -17.80 -8.01 -16.08
N VAL A 318 -17.34 -9.11 -15.47
CA VAL A 318 -17.05 -9.23 -14.03
C VAL A 318 -16.15 -8.09 -13.53
N GLY A 319 -15.09 -7.77 -14.26
CA GLY A 319 -14.18 -6.67 -13.92
C GLY A 319 -14.89 -5.31 -13.80
N ALA A 320 -15.85 -5.02 -14.69
CA ALA A 320 -16.62 -3.78 -14.62
C ALA A 320 -17.58 -3.75 -13.43
N SER A 321 -18.22 -4.88 -13.09
CA SER A 321 -19.09 -4.96 -11.91
C SER A 321 -18.31 -4.84 -10.61
N SER A 322 -17.14 -5.49 -10.50
CA SER A 322 -16.26 -5.37 -9.34
C SER A 322 -15.74 -3.94 -9.17
N ASN A 323 -15.31 -3.28 -10.27
CA ASN A 323 -14.85 -1.89 -10.21
C ASN A 323 -15.98 -0.89 -9.98
N LEU A 324 -17.20 -1.17 -10.45
CA LEU A 324 -18.40 -0.42 -10.11
C LEU A 324 -18.68 -0.49 -8.60
N GLY A 325 -18.63 -1.69 -8.01
CA GLY A 325 -18.78 -1.87 -6.57
C GLY A 325 -17.77 -1.05 -5.77
N ALA A 326 -16.48 -1.12 -6.14
CA ALA A 326 -15.43 -0.32 -5.51
C ALA A 326 -15.63 1.20 -5.69
N ALA A 327 -16.08 1.66 -6.87
CA ALA A 327 -16.35 3.08 -7.11
C ALA A 327 -17.57 3.59 -6.32
N LEU A 328 -18.63 2.77 -6.19
CA LEU A 328 -19.79 3.07 -5.36
C LEU A 328 -19.44 3.11 -3.88
N GLN A 329 -18.58 2.19 -3.41
CA GLN A 329 -18.04 2.20 -2.05
C GLN A 329 -17.25 3.49 -1.78
N ALA A 330 -16.37 3.90 -2.70
CA ALA A 330 -15.65 5.17 -2.58
C ALA A 330 -16.57 6.42 -2.56
N GLN A 331 -17.75 6.36 -3.19
CA GLN A 331 -18.79 7.40 -3.10
C GLN A 331 -19.61 7.34 -1.80
N GLY A 332 -19.43 6.32 -0.97
CA GLY A 332 -20.28 6.08 0.21
C GLY A 332 -21.65 5.47 -0.11
N LYS A 333 -21.90 5.05 -1.36
CA LYS A 333 -23.13 4.34 -1.77
C LYS A 333 -23.04 2.86 -1.43
N LEU A 334 -22.83 2.58 -0.15
CA LEU A 334 -22.46 1.25 0.34
C LEU A 334 -23.51 0.18 0.00
N ALA A 335 -24.81 0.46 0.21
CA ALA A 335 -25.88 -0.52 -0.04
C ALA A 335 -25.98 -0.93 -1.51
N GLU A 336 -25.74 0.02 -2.43
CA GLU A 336 -25.71 -0.27 -3.86
C GLU A 336 -24.47 -1.12 -4.21
N ALA A 337 -23.30 -0.76 -3.66
CA ALA A 337 -22.07 -1.52 -3.85
C ALA A 337 -22.23 -2.98 -3.40
N GLU A 338 -22.80 -3.22 -2.21
CA GLU A 338 -23.08 -4.56 -1.72
C GLU A 338 -23.97 -5.36 -2.68
N THR A 339 -25.06 -4.74 -3.16
CA THR A 339 -26.00 -5.41 -4.07
C THR A 339 -25.31 -5.85 -5.35
N ILE A 340 -24.52 -4.96 -5.96
CA ILE A 340 -23.75 -5.27 -7.18
C ILE A 340 -22.76 -6.40 -6.92
N LEU A 341 -21.98 -6.34 -5.84
CA LEU A 341 -20.94 -7.32 -5.54
C LEU A 341 -21.52 -8.70 -5.20
N ARG A 342 -22.64 -8.77 -4.47
CA ARG A 342 -23.33 -10.04 -4.21
C ARG A 342 -23.88 -10.66 -5.50
N ASN A 343 -24.40 -9.87 -6.44
CA ASN A 343 -24.84 -10.37 -7.74
C ASN A 343 -23.68 -10.93 -8.58
N VAL A 344 -22.50 -10.29 -8.51
CA VAL A 344 -21.27 -10.84 -9.12
C VAL A 344 -20.95 -12.21 -8.54
N LEU A 345 -20.96 -12.34 -7.21
CA LEU A 345 -20.64 -13.61 -6.54
C LEU A 345 -21.67 -14.72 -6.79
N GLN A 346 -22.93 -14.38 -7.08
CA GLN A 346 -23.93 -15.38 -7.49
C GLN A 346 -23.61 -15.99 -8.87
N SER A 347 -23.08 -15.18 -9.79
CA SER A 347 -22.74 -15.63 -11.15
C SER A 347 -21.31 -16.16 -11.26
N ASN A 348 -20.41 -15.69 -10.39
CA ASN A 348 -18.97 -15.97 -10.39
C ASN A 348 -18.51 -16.20 -8.94
N PRO A 349 -18.76 -17.40 -8.37
CA PRO A 349 -18.49 -17.68 -6.96
C PRO A 349 -17.00 -17.68 -6.61
N ASP A 350 -16.10 -17.79 -7.59
CA ASP A 350 -14.65 -17.80 -7.38
C ASP A 350 -13.99 -16.43 -7.66
N SER A 351 -14.77 -15.33 -7.72
CA SER A 351 -14.21 -13.99 -7.96
C SER A 351 -13.53 -13.43 -6.72
N LEU A 352 -12.20 -13.47 -6.73
CA LEU A 352 -11.34 -12.93 -5.68
C LEU A 352 -11.59 -11.43 -5.43
N GLU A 353 -11.67 -10.62 -6.50
CA GLU A 353 -11.87 -9.17 -6.40
C GLU A 353 -13.25 -8.83 -5.84
N ALA A 354 -14.29 -9.60 -6.19
CA ALA A 354 -15.64 -9.37 -5.70
C ALA A 354 -15.73 -9.64 -4.20
N TYR A 355 -15.13 -10.72 -3.70
CA TYR A 355 -15.04 -10.97 -2.26
C TYR A 355 -14.26 -9.88 -1.51
N SER A 356 -13.10 -9.47 -2.04
CA SER A 356 -12.28 -8.41 -1.44
C SER A 356 -13.03 -7.06 -1.36
N ASN A 357 -13.69 -6.66 -2.45
CA ASN A 357 -14.47 -5.42 -2.50
C ASN A 357 -15.73 -5.51 -1.62
N LEU A 358 -16.36 -6.68 -1.51
CA LEU A 358 -17.51 -6.88 -0.63
C LEU A 358 -17.09 -6.80 0.84
N GLY A 359 -15.98 -7.42 1.21
CA GLY A 359 -15.38 -7.29 2.53
C GLY A 359 -15.07 -5.83 2.88
N SER A 360 -14.52 -5.05 1.94
CA SER A 360 -14.27 -3.61 2.14
C SER A 360 -15.56 -2.82 2.32
N THR A 361 -16.59 -3.13 1.52
CA THR A 361 -17.90 -2.48 1.61
C THR A 361 -18.59 -2.76 2.94
N LEU A 362 -18.57 -4.03 3.39
CA LEU A 362 -19.14 -4.46 4.67
C LEU A 362 -18.40 -3.85 5.86
N HIS A 363 -17.07 -3.73 5.77
CA HIS A 363 -16.27 -3.02 6.76
C HIS A 363 -16.73 -1.57 6.92
N ASP A 364 -16.90 -0.84 5.81
CA ASP A 364 -17.35 0.55 5.83
C ASP A 364 -18.81 0.70 6.33
N MET A 365 -19.64 -0.34 6.16
CA MET A 365 -20.97 -0.41 6.77
C MET A 365 -20.95 -0.71 8.27
N GLY A 366 -19.79 -1.07 8.82
CA GLY A 366 -19.65 -1.53 10.21
C GLY A 366 -20.10 -2.98 10.45
N ARG A 367 -20.33 -3.78 9.40
CA ARG A 367 -20.70 -5.22 9.49
C ARG A 367 -19.43 -6.07 9.50
N LEU A 368 -18.69 -6.00 10.60
CA LEU A 368 -17.28 -6.44 10.66
C LEU A 368 -17.11 -7.96 10.54
N GLU A 369 -17.99 -8.75 11.13
CA GLU A 369 -17.92 -10.23 11.06
C GLU A 369 -18.20 -10.74 9.64
N GLU A 370 -19.16 -10.13 8.95
CA GLU A 370 -19.40 -10.45 7.55
C GLU A 370 -18.21 -10.03 6.68
N ALA A 371 -17.62 -8.86 6.93
CA ALA A 371 -16.42 -8.41 6.25
C ALA A 371 -15.26 -9.41 6.41
N ARG A 372 -15.00 -9.88 7.63
CA ARG A 372 -14.02 -10.93 7.94
C ARG A 372 -14.29 -12.18 7.09
N SER A 373 -15.53 -12.68 7.11
CA SER A 373 -15.92 -13.89 6.38
C SER A 373 -15.68 -13.77 4.87
N GLU A 374 -15.99 -12.62 4.27
CA GLU A 374 -15.73 -12.40 2.83
C GLU A 374 -14.23 -12.32 2.51
N TYR A 375 -13.41 -11.72 3.36
CA TYR A 375 -11.95 -11.76 3.19
C TYR A 375 -11.37 -13.16 3.32
N GLU A 376 -11.85 -13.96 4.29
CA GLU A 376 -11.41 -15.36 4.45
C GLU A 376 -11.82 -16.22 3.25
N LYS A 377 -12.99 -15.99 2.63
CA LYS A 377 -13.36 -16.61 1.34
C LYS A 377 -12.38 -16.23 0.23
N ALA A 378 -12.03 -14.95 0.13
CA ALA A 378 -11.05 -14.49 -0.85
C ALA A 378 -9.67 -15.16 -0.63
N LEU A 379 -9.22 -15.27 0.61
CA LEU A 379 -7.95 -15.93 0.96
C LEU A 379 -7.98 -17.45 0.76
N ARG A 380 -9.15 -18.10 0.78
CA ARG A 380 -9.26 -19.52 0.35
C ARG A 380 -9.00 -19.70 -1.13
N ILE A 381 -9.33 -18.71 -1.96
CA ILE A 381 -9.03 -18.72 -3.41
C ILE A 381 -7.55 -18.41 -3.63
N LYS A 382 -7.02 -17.41 -2.93
CA LYS A 382 -5.60 -16.99 -3.04
C LYS A 382 -5.00 -16.65 -1.66
N PRO A 383 -4.34 -17.61 -0.98
CA PRO A 383 -3.82 -17.41 0.38
C PRO A 383 -2.70 -16.38 0.50
N ASP A 384 -1.91 -16.19 -0.56
CA ASP A 384 -0.74 -15.31 -0.60
C ASP A 384 -1.05 -13.86 -1.04
N HIS A 385 -2.33 -13.46 -1.03
CA HIS A 385 -2.74 -12.13 -1.48
C HIS A 385 -2.53 -11.05 -0.39
N ALA A 386 -1.36 -10.40 -0.41
CA ALA A 386 -0.94 -9.40 0.59
C ALA A 386 -1.96 -8.27 0.84
N GLU A 387 -2.61 -7.72 -0.18
CA GLU A 387 -3.60 -6.63 0.00
C GLU A 387 -4.85 -7.10 0.76
N ILE A 388 -5.29 -8.35 0.55
CA ILE A 388 -6.45 -8.92 1.23
C ILE A 388 -6.10 -9.25 2.68
N LEU A 389 -4.91 -9.81 2.92
CA LEU A 389 -4.38 -10.01 4.28
C LEU A 389 -4.32 -8.69 5.06
N SER A 390 -3.80 -7.62 4.44
CA SER A 390 -3.76 -6.30 5.05
C SER A 390 -5.16 -5.73 5.32
N ASN A 391 -6.12 -5.92 4.40
CA ASN A 391 -7.49 -5.47 4.61
C ASN A 391 -8.20 -6.27 5.72
N LEU A 392 -7.99 -7.58 5.79
CA LEU A 392 -8.44 -8.43 6.90
C LEU A 392 -7.84 -7.97 8.23
N GLY A 393 -6.53 -7.69 8.26
CA GLY A 393 -5.86 -7.13 9.44
C GLY A 393 -6.49 -5.82 9.91
N ASN A 394 -6.88 -4.91 9.01
CA ASN A 394 -7.60 -3.69 9.37
C ASN A 394 -8.97 -3.98 9.99
N THR A 395 -9.73 -4.94 9.44
CA THR A 395 -11.01 -5.37 10.01
C THR A 395 -10.83 -5.96 11.40
N LEU A 396 -9.84 -6.84 11.58
CA LEU A 396 -9.51 -7.45 12.87
C LEU A 396 -9.10 -6.40 13.90
N MET A 397 -8.32 -5.38 13.51
CA MET A 397 -8.05 -4.23 14.37
C MET A 397 -9.33 -3.52 14.81
N THR A 398 -10.26 -3.24 13.88
CA THR A 398 -11.56 -2.62 14.19
C THR A 398 -12.46 -3.54 15.03
N MET A 399 -12.27 -4.86 15.00
CA MET A 399 -12.97 -5.79 15.89
C MET A 399 -12.33 -5.87 17.28
N GLY A 400 -11.13 -5.30 17.47
CA GLY A 400 -10.36 -5.41 18.70
C GLY A 400 -9.62 -6.74 18.85
N LEU A 401 -9.34 -7.43 17.74
CA LEU A 401 -8.56 -8.67 17.65
C LEU A 401 -7.13 -8.35 17.21
N GLN A 402 -6.34 -7.73 18.10
CA GLN A 402 -5.06 -7.12 17.74
C GLN A 402 -3.99 -8.13 17.34
N GLU A 403 -3.88 -9.24 18.06
CA GLU A 403 -2.85 -10.26 17.79
C GLU A 403 -3.10 -10.98 16.44
N GLU A 404 -4.37 -11.25 16.10
CA GLU A 404 -4.73 -11.78 14.78
C GLU A 404 -4.42 -10.76 13.67
N ALA A 405 -4.69 -9.48 13.90
CA ALA A 405 -4.37 -8.42 12.94
C ALA A 405 -2.87 -8.28 12.68
N VAL A 406 -2.05 -8.28 13.74
CA VAL A 406 -0.58 -8.23 13.66
C VAL A 406 -0.05 -9.40 12.83
N ARG A 407 -0.59 -10.61 13.02
CA ARG A 407 -0.26 -11.78 12.20
C ARG A 407 -0.59 -11.54 10.72
N CYS A 408 -1.81 -11.09 10.41
CA CYS A 408 -2.18 -10.80 9.01
C CYS A 408 -1.25 -9.77 8.36
N PHE A 409 -0.81 -8.73 9.08
CA PHE A 409 0.14 -7.77 8.53
C PHE A 409 1.53 -8.35 8.32
N ARG A 410 2.01 -9.20 9.24
CA ARG A 410 3.29 -9.91 9.08
C ARG A 410 3.23 -10.85 7.87
N ASP A 411 2.19 -11.67 7.76
CA ASP A 411 1.97 -12.56 6.63
C ASP A 411 1.94 -11.78 5.30
N ALA A 412 1.24 -10.63 5.27
CA ALA A 412 1.21 -9.76 4.08
C ALA A 412 2.62 -9.27 3.69
N LEU A 413 3.49 -8.99 4.67
CA LEU A 413 4.86 -8.52 4.45
C LEU A 413 5.83 -9.67 4.10
N GLU A 414 5.53 -10.92 4.45
CA GLU A 414 6.27 -12.08 3.95
C GLU A 414 6.08 -12.24 2.44
N TYR A 415 4.85 -12.09 1.94
CA TYR A 415 4.55 -12.18 0.50
C TYR A 415 4.94 -10.91 -0.28
N LYS A 416 4.87 -9.74 0.36
CA LYS A 416 5.19 -8.45 -0.27
C LYS A 416 5.98 -7.54 0.70
N PRO A 417 7.32 -7.75 0.82
CA PRO A 417 8.14 -7.03 1.79
C PRO A 417 8.16 -5.51 1.64
N ASP A 418 7.95 -4.99 0.43
CA ASP A 418 7.95 -3.55 0.13
C ASP A 418 6.55 -2.91 0.27
N PHE A 419 5.57 -3.63 0.83
CA PHE A 419 4.20 -3.14 1.03
C PHE A 419 4.10 -2.13 2.18
N LEU A 420 4.52 -0.90 1.91
CA LEU A 420 4.59 0.20 2.89
C LEU A 420 3.27 0.43 3.67
N LYS A 421 2.12 0.23 3.02
CA LYS A 421 0.80 0.37 3.68
C LYS A 421 0.60 -0.69 4.75
N ALA A 422 0.87 -1.97 4.46
CA ALA A 422 0.78 -3.04 5.46
C ALA A 422 1.80 -2.85 6.57
N ARG A 423 3.00 -2.38 6.26
CA ARG A 423 4.03 -2.08 7.27
C ARG A 423 3.64 -0.93 8.20
N SER A 424 3.07 0.15 7.67
CA SER A 424 2.53 1.23 8.50
C SER A 424 1.37 0.75 9.38
N ASN A 425 0.50 -0.10 8.83
CA ASN A 425 -0.59 -0.70 9.62
C ASN A 425 -0.05 -1.61 10.73
N LEU A 426 0.98 -2.42 10.46
CA LEU A 426 1.67 -3.21 11.48
C LEU A 426 2.22 -2.31 12.58
N LEU A 427 3.00 -1.29 12.23
CA LEU A 427 3.57 -0.34 13.19
C LEU A 427 2.49 0.33 14.05
N PHE A 428 1.40 0.78 13.43
CA PHE A 428 0.27 1.32 14.16
C PHE A 428 -0.37 0.29 15.10
N SER A 429 -0.51 -0.98 14.68
CA SER A 429 -1.08 -2.06 15.48
C SER A 429 -0.22 -2.51 16.65
N LEU A 430 1.11 -2.51 16.50
CA LEU A 430 2.05 -2.89 17.58
C LEU A 430 1.88 -2.01 18.84
N ASN A 431 1.42 -0.77 18.65
CA ASN A 431 1.14 0.16 19.75
C ASN A 431 -0.07 -0.22 20.62
N TYR A 432 -0.90 -1.19 20.19
CA TYR A 432 -2.00 -1.73 20.98
C TYR A 432 -1.61 -3.00 21.76
N SER A 433 -0.52 -3.64 21.37
CA SER A 433 -0.07 -4.91 21.93
C SER A 433 0.79 -4.67 23.18
N SER A 434 0.49 -5.40 24.25
CA SER A 434 1.35 -5.46 25.44
C SER A 434 2.53 -6.42 25.29
N SER A 435 2.56 -7.21 24.21
CA SER A 435 3.61 -8.21 23.95
C SER A 435 4.78 -7.67 23.12
N SER A 436 4.61 -6.49 22.51
CA SER A 436 5.60 -5.91 21.61
C SER A 436 6.56 -5.00 22.38
N SER A 437 7.86 -5.29 22.33
CA SER A 437 8.89 -4.44 22.94
C SER A 437 9.09 -3.13 22.16
N PRO A 438 9.50 -2.02 22.81
CA PRO A 438 9.90 -0.80 22.10
C PRO A 438 11.00 -1.04 21.06
N GLU A 439 11.93 -1.96 21.34
CA GLU A 439 13.02 -2.34 20.43
C GLU A 439 12.51 -3.00 19.15
N ASP A 440 11.55 -3.92 19.26
CA ASP A 440 10.93 -4.56 18.09
C ASP A 440 10.17 -3.53 17.24
N CYS A 441 9.49 -2.57 17.90
CA CYS A 441 8.79 -1.49 17.22
C CYS A 441 9.76 -0.59 16.45
N LEU A 442 10.90 -0.24 17.06
CA LEU A 442 11.95 0.55 16.42
C LEU A 442 12.57 -0.20 15.24
N ALA A 443 12.91 -1.48 15.41
CA ALA A 443 13.49 -2.28 14.33
C ALA A 443 12.55 -2.35 13.11
N GLU A 444 11.26 -2.51 13.34
CA GLU A 444 10.26 -2.53 12.28
C GLU A 444 10.09 -1.15 11.61
N ALA A 445 10.17 -0.07 12.38
CA ALA A 445 10.13 1.30 11.85
C ALA A 445 11.36 1.60 11.00
N CYS A 446 12.56 1.22 11.45
CA CYS A 446 13.79 1.37 10.68
C CYS A 446 13.72 0.62 9.34
N ARG A 447 13.17 -0.60 9.30
CA ARG A 447 12.92 -1.32 8.03
C ARG A 447 12.01 -0.55 7.09
N TYR A 448 10.96 0.08 7.61
CA TYR A 448 10.11 0.98 6.81
C TYR A 448 10.96 2.13 6.24
N GLY A 449 11.75 2.79 7.08
CA GLY A 449 12.60 3.91 6.69
C GLY A 449 13.64 3.54 5.64
N GLU A 450 14.25 2.36 5.73
CA GLU A 450 15.20 1.83 4.74
C GLU A 450 14.53 1.66 3.37
N ILE A 451 13.35 1.03 3.33
CA ILE A 451 12.59 0.84 2.09
C ILE A 451 12.21 2.20 1.48
N VAL A 452 11.70 3.11 2.30
CA VAL A 452 11.31 4.45 1.85
C VAL A 452 12.52 5.24 1.33
N SER A 453 13.64 5.19 2.03
CA SER A 453 14.90 5.82 1.63
C SER A 453 15.42 5.29 0.31
N SER A 454 15.31 3.98 0.07
CA SER A 454 15.76 3.34 -1.18
C SER A 454 14.95 3.78 -2.41
N LYS A 455 13.71 4.23 -2.22
CA LYS A 455 12.81 4.69 -3.30
C LYS A 455 13.04 6.15 -3.70
N ALA A 456 13.79 6.92 -2.91
CA ALA A 456 14.13 8.31 -3.24
C ALA A 456 15.33 8.35 -4.21
N ALA A 457 15.08 8.66 -5.49
CA ALA A 457 16.10 8.58 -6.54
C ALA A 457 17.27 9.56 -6.36
N ALA A 458 17.02 10.77 -5.84
CA ALA A 458 18.05 11.76 -5.54
C ALA A 458 17.65 12.71 -4.40
N LYS A 459 18.26 12.53 -3.22
CA LYS A 459 18.01 13.38 -2.06
C LYS A 459 18.51 14.81 -2.29
N PHE A 460 17.74 15.81 -1.87
CA PHE A 460 18.20 17.18 -1.84
C PHE A 460 19.31 17.35 -0.78
N ASN A 461 20.40 17.99 -1.17
CA ASN A 461 21.55 18.27 -0.29
C ASN A 461 21.94 19.76 -0.28
N ARG A 462 21.18 20.59 -1.01
CA ARG A 462 21.30 22.05 -1.06
C ARG A 462 19.90 22.63 -1.03
N TRP A 463 19.67 23.54 -0.10
CA TRP A 463 18.37 24.15 0.13
C TRP A 463 18.45 25.65 -0.16
N PRO A 464 17.61 26.21 -1.04
CA PRO A 464 17.61 27.63 -1.41
C PRO A 464 16.93 28.50 -0.33
N VAL A 465 17.26 28.26 0.95
CA VAL A 465 16.69 28.94 2.11
C VAL A 465 17.58 30.10 2.57
N ALA A 466 17.00 31.12 3.20
CA ALA A 466 17.76 32.23 3.75
C ALA A 466 18.44 31.80 5.06
N ILE A 467 19.72 32.13 5.23
CA ILE A 467 20.49 31.80 6.45
C ILE A 467 19.99 32.62 7.66
N SER A 468 19.68 33.89 7.43
CA SER A 468 19.14 34.81 8.45
C SER A 468 17.74 35.29 8.04
N PRO A 469 16.73 34.41 8.09
CA PRO A 469 15.38 34.78 7.69
C PRO A 469 14.74 35.72 8.72
N LYS A 470 13.87 36.64 8.27
CA LYS A 470 13.04 37.44 9.19
C LYS A 470 11.94 36.59 9.85
N ARG A 471 11.42 35.60 9.11
CA ARG A 471 10.46 34.60 9.57
C ARG A 471 10.86 33.23 9.06
N LEU A 472 10.80 32.21 9.92
CA LEU A 472 11.07 30.83 9.50
C LEU A 472 9.89 30.25 8.73
N ARG A 473 10.11 29.78 7.51
CA ARG A 473 9.11 29.01 6.76
C ARG A 473 9.00 27.61 7.32
N VAL A 474 7.85 27.27 7.87
CA VAL A 474 7.55 25.96 8.44
C VAL A 474 6.43 25.32 7.63
N GLY A 475 6.70 24.15 7.06
CA GLY A 475 5.77 23.39 6.24
C GLY A 475 5.10 22.27 7.04
N LEU A 476 3.78 22.15 6.98
CA LEU A 476 3.03 21.07 7.65
C LEU A 476 2.46 20.10 6.62
N VAL A 477 2.85 18.83 6.69
CA VAL A 477 2.35 17.74 5.81
C VAL A 477 1.36 16.90 6.59
N SER A 478 0.13 16.76 6.10
CA SER A 478 -0.89 15.98 6.81
C SER A 478 -2.09 15.58 5.96
N ALA A 479 -2.65 14.42 6.23
CA ALA A 479 -3.94 13.99 5.69
C ALA A 479 -5.15 14.52 6.49
N ASP A 480 -4.91 15.16 7.64
CA ASP A 480 -5.92 15.36 8.68
C ASP A 480 -6.12 16.82 9.12
N LEU A 481 -5.83 17.77 8.22
CA LEU A 481 -6.17 19.20 8.38
C LEU A 481 -7.67 19.45 8.18
N ARG A 482 -8.50 18.80 9.00
CA ARG A 482 -9.96 18.71 8.93
C ARG A 482 -10.52 18.29 10.29
N ASN A 483 -11.83 18.12 10.42
CA ASN A 483 -12.54 17.66 11.63
C ASN A 483 -12.04 16.28 12.10
N HIS A 484 -10.92 16.30 12.81
CA HIS A 484 -10.07 15.18 13.19
C HIS A 484 -9.20 15.62 14.38
N PRO A 485 -8.74 14.70 15.26
CA PRO A 485 -7.84 15.03 16.37
C PRO A 485 -6.71 16.00 16.04
N VAL A 486 -5.96 15.76 14.96
CA VAL A 486 -4.89 16.68 14.48
C VAL A 486 -5.40 18.11 14.33
N GLY A 487 -6.55 18.29 13.70
CA GLY A 487 -7.19 19.59 13.56
C GLY A 487 -7.58 20.23 14.91
N TYR A 488 -8.14 19.45 15.83
CA TYR A 488 -8.52 19.94 17.17
C TYR A 488 -7.32 20.41 18.00
N PHE A 489 -6.16 19.76 17.83
CA PHE A 489 -4.92 20.14 18.51
C PHE A 489 -4.16 21.28 17.81
N LEU A 490 -4.56 21.66 16.59
CA LEU A 490 -3.91 22.71 15.80
C LEU A 490 -4.69 24.02 15.74
N GLU A 491 -6.03 23.97 15.72
CA GLU A 491 -6.86 25.13 15.37
C GLU A 491 -6.52 26.38 16.20
N SER A 492 -6.52 26.27 17.53
CA SER A 492 -6.19 27.39 18.42
C SER A 492 -4.73 27.84 18.31
N VAL A 493 -3.80 26.91 18.12
CA VAL A 493 -2.35 27.19 17.98
C VAL A 493 -2.06 27.96 16.70
N LEU A 494 -2.63 27.52 15.57
CA LEU A 494 -2.47 28.17 14.27
C LEU A 494 -2.94 29.63 14.29
N ALA A 495 -4.02 29.91 15.02
CA ALA A 495 -4.52 31.28 15.18
C ALA A 495 -3.50 32.20 15.88
N GLN A 496 -2.75 31.69 16.87
CA GLN A 496 -1.71 32.45 17.56
C GLN A 496 -0.46 32.63 16.68
N LEU A 497 -0.07 31.59 15.94
CA LEU A 497 1.12 31.62 15.07
C LEU A 497 0.95 32.53 13.85
N ALA A 498 -0.26 33.00 13.51
CA ALA A 498 -0.49 33.87 12.36
C ALA A 498 0.29 35.20 12.41
N THR A 499 0.62 35.69 13.60
CA THR A 499 1.37 36.95 13.82
C THR A 499 2.82 36.72 14.26
N SER A 500 3.28 35.47 14.20
CA SER A 500 4.54 35.04 14.78
C SER A 500 5.79 35.29 13.93
N SER A 501 6.94 34.97 14.55
CA SER A 501 8.24 34.83 13.89
C SER A 501 8.33 33.63 12.92
N VAL A 502 7.25 32.86 12.77
CA VAL A 502 7.12 31.71 11.88
C VAL A 502 6.10 32.02 10.77
N GLU A 503 6.40 31.58 9.55
CA GLU A 503 5.54 31.65 8.36
C GLU A 503 5.09 30.23 7.99
N LEU A 504 3.78 29.95 8.07
CA LEU A 504 3.25 28.59 7.91
C LEU A 504 2.84 28.29 6.47
N PHE A 505 3.24 27.12 6.00
CA PHE A 505 2.84 26.50 4.72
C PHE A 505 2.14 25.19 5.03
N SER A 506 1.11 24.84 4.27
CA SER A 506 0.43 23.55 4.42
C SER A 506 0.48 22.73 3.15
N TYR A 507 0.68 21.42 3.33
CA TYR A 507 0.68 20.40 2.28
C TYR A 507 -0.36 19.30 2.60
N PRO A 508 -1.66 19.54 2.34
CA PRO A 508 -2.70 18.56 2.59
C PRO A 508 -2.56 17.32 1.68
N ALA A 509 -2.49 16.14 2.29
CA ALA A 509 -2.40 14.85 1.62
C ALA A 509 -3.76 14.20 1.31
N PHE A 510 -4.87 14.84 1.71
CA PHE A 510 -6.22 14.37 1.46
C PHE A 510 -7.08 15.45 0.78
N HIS A 511 -8.09 15.04 0.02
CA HIS A 511 -8.88 15.94 -0.82
C HIS A 511 -10.10 16.53 -0.11
N LYS A 512 -10.66 15.84 0.89
CA LYS A 512 -11.86 16.34 1.59
C LYS A 512 -11.50 17.55 2.45
N SER A 513 -12.29 18.60 2.32
CA SER A 513 -12.26 19.79 3.16
C SER A 513 -13.59 19.92 3.89
N ASP A 514 -13.55 20.38 5.14
CA ASP A 514 -14.74 20.66 5.94
C ASP A 514 -14.67 22.05 6.60
N GLU A 515 -15.61 22.34 7.49
CA GLU A 515 -15.68 23.63 8.19
C GLU A 515 -14.42 23.92 9.00
N LEU A 516 -13.80 22.92 9.61
CA LEU A 516 -12.52 23.10 10.32
C LEU A 516 -11.42 23.47 9.32
N THR A 517 -11.32 22.75 8.19
CA THR A 517 -10.37 23.07 7.12
C THR A 517 -10.50 24.54 6.69
N ALA A 518 -11.72 25.03 6.50
CA ALA A 518 -11.97 26.42 6.12
C ALA A 518 -11.47 27.41 7.18
N ARG A 519 -11.66 27.11 8.47
CA ARG A 519 -11.20 27.97 9.57
C ARG A 519 -9.69 27.98 9.73
N ILE A 520 -9.02 26.83 9.59
CA ILE A 520 -7.56 26.77 9.76
C ILE A 520 -6.79 27.27 8.54
N LYS A 521 -7.34 27.12 7.32
CA LYS A 521 -6.68 27.49 6.06
C LYS A 521 -6.24 28.95 6.01
N ARG A 522 -7.00 29.87 6.63
CA ARG A 522 -6.68 31.31 6.67
C ARG A 522 -5.42 31.66 7.47
N HIS A 523 -4.90 30.73 8.28
CA HIS A 523 -3.69 30.94 9.08
C HIS A 523 -2.40 30.52 8.35
N PHE A 524 -2.53 29.94 7.15
CA PHE A 524 -1.40 29.57 6.31
C PHE A 524 -1.11 30.64 5.26
N SER A 525 0.17 30.89 5.00
CA SER A 525 0.63 31.80 3.95
C SER A 525 0.47 31.16 2.56
N ALA A 526 0.54 29.83 2.49
CA ALA A 526 0.24 29.06 1.29
C ALA A 526 -0.45 27.73 1.62
N TRP A 527 -1.37 27.31 0.74
CA TRP A 527 -2.12 26.08 0.84
C TRP A 527 -1.94 25.26 -0.45
N HIS A 528 -1.08 24.24 -0.38
CA HIS A 528 -0.64 23.44 -1.54
C HIS A 528 -1.09 21.99 -1.40
N PRO A 529 -2.29 21.61 -1.87
CA PRO A 529 -2.72 20.21 -1.85
C PRO A 529 -1.76 19.33 -2.63
N ILE A 530 -1.29 18.25 -1.99
CA ILE A 530 -0.37 17.27 -2.59
C ILE A 530 -1.03 15.91 -2.83
N HIS A 531 -2.34 15.79 -2.57
CA HIS A 531 -3.10 14.59 -2.95
C HIS A 531 -3.05 14.40 -4.47
N GLY A 532 -2.82 13.16 -4.92
CA GLY A 532 -2.68 12.85 -6.35
C GLY A 532 -1.33 13.22 -6.98
N MET A 533 -0.46 13.95 -6.28
CA MET A 533 0.93 14.15 -6.72
C MET A 533 1.80 12.94 -6.38
N SER A 534 2.77 12.61 -7.24
CA SER A 534 3.86 11.70 -6.87
C SER A 534 4.67 12.28 -5.71
N ASP A 535 5.31 11.41 -4.93
CA ASP A 535 6.14 11.85 -3.78
C ASP A 535 7.29 12.76 -4.23
N GLU A 536 7.89 12.48 -5.39
CA GLU A 536 8.94 13.32 -5.97
C GLU A 536 8.43 14.71 -6.38
N ALA A 537 7.25 14.79 -7.01
CA ALA A 537 6.66 16.08 -7.40
C ALA A 537 6.30 16.91 -6.16
N ALA A 538 5.75 16.27 -5.13
CA ALA A 538 5.46 16.93 -3.86
C ALA A 538 6.74 17.38 -3.14
N ALA A 539 7.80 16.56 -3.13
CA ALA A 539 9.11 16.93 -2.56
C ALA A 539 9.73 18.13 -3.29
N ARG A 540 9.67 18.17 -4.64
CA ARG A 540 10.12 19.31 -5.44
C ARG A 540 9.36 20.59 -5.10
N LEU A 541 8.02 20.52 -5.02
CA LEU A 541 7.19 21.66 -4.62
C LEU A 541 7.61 22.23 -3.25
N ILE A 542 7.80 21.36 -2.26
CA ILE A 542 8.22 21.76 -0.90
C ILE A 542 9.62 22.41 -0.91
N HIS A 543 10.54 21.88 -1.70
CA HIS A 543 11.89 22.43 -1.86
C HIS A 543 11.86 23.82 -2.51
N ASP A 544 11.05 23.99 -3.57
CA ASP A 544 10.86 25.24 -4.30
C ASP A 544 10.16 26.32 -3.45
N ASP A 545 9.31 25.91 -2.50
CA ASP A 545 8.70 26.77 -1.49
C ASP A 545 9.72 27.28 -0.44
N LYS A 546 10.96 26.75 -0.45
CA LYS A 546 12.07 27.16 0.43
C LYS A 546 11.72 26.97 1.90
N ILE A 547 11.12 25.83 2.23
CA ILE A 547 10.78 25.47 3.60
C ILE A 547 12.06 25.27 4.41
N HIS A 548 12.13 25.92 5.58
CA HIS A 548 13.27 25.77 6.50
C HIS A 548 13.08 24.52 7.37
N ILE A 549 11.86 24.29 7.84
CA ILE A 549 11.51 23.14 8.67
C ILE A 549 10.25 22.49 8.11
N LEU A 550 10.34 21.23 7.71
CA LEU A 550 9.18 20.45 7.27
C LEU A 550 8.73 19.53 8.40
N ILE A 551 7.44 19.54 8.71
CA ILE A 551 6.87 18.76 9.81
C ILE A 551 5.84 17.77 9.26
N ASP A 552 6.08 16.48 9.52
CA ASP A 552 5.10 15.42 9.37
C ASP A 552 4.10 15.46 10.52
N LEU A 553 2.80 15.54 10.21
CA LEU A 553 1.74 15.47 11.22
C LEU A 553 1.01 14.12 11.24
N SER A 554 1.43 13.14 10.44
CA SER A 554 0.68 11.89 10.24
C SER A 554 1.41 10.65 10.73
N GLY A 555 2.74 10.57 10.62
CA GLY A 555 3.51 9.34 10.90
C GLY A 555 2.92 8.12 10.21
N HIS A 556 2.82 6.97 10.89
CA HIS A 556 2.26 5.74 10.28
C HIS A 556 0.73 5.68 10.24
N THR A 557 0.02 6.80 10.38
CA THR A 557 -1.44 6.82 10.25
C THR A 557 -1.91 6.77 8.79
N ARG A 558 -3.22 6.61 8.58
CA ARG A 558 -3.83 6.42 7.27
C ARG A 558 -3.59 7.64 6.36
N LEU A 559 -3.22 7.39 5.10
CA LEU A 559 -2.93 8.42 4.08
C LEU A 559 -1.70 9.31 4.39
N ASN A 560 -0.79 8.86 5.25
CA ASN A 560 0.46 9.57 5.47
C ASN A 560 1.30 9.72 4.19
N ARG A 561 2.24 10.67 4.24
CA ARG A 561 3.20 10.95 3.17
C ARG A 561 4.64 10.95 3.67
N LEU A 562 4.95 10.05 4.61
CA LEU A 562 6.33 9.82 5.07
C LEU A 562 7.33 9.61 3.92
N PRO A 563 6.99 8.96 2.78
CA PRO A 563 7.93 8.84 1.66
C PRO A 563 8.47 10.13 1.07
N ILE A 564 7.76 11.26 1.20
CA ILE A 564 8.24 12.57 0.76
C ILE A 564 9.50 12.98 1.55
N PHE A 565 9.55 12.64 2.84
CA PHE A 565 10.62 13.07 3.74
C PHE A 565 11.97 12.42 3.39
N ALA A 566 11.99 11.24 2.78
CA ALA A 566 13.21 10.59 2.32
C ALA A 566 13.96 11.36 1.22
N TRP A 567 13.27 12.25 0.49
CA TRP A 567 13.92 13.15 -0.46
C TRP A 567 14.67 14.31 0.22
N LYS A 568 14.45 14.52 1.52
CA LYS A 568 15.00 15.64 2.30
C LYS A 568 14.69 17.03 1.69
N PRO A 569 13.45 17.35 1.27
CA PRO A 569 13.14 18.63 0.62
C PRO A 569 13.35 19.88 1.48
N ALA A 570 13.41 19.74 2.81
CA ALA A 570 13.79 20.82 3.73
C ALA A 570 15.08 20.44 4.50
N PRO A 571 15.91 21.42 4.90
CA PRO A 571 17.16 21.15 5.61
C PRO A 571 16.93 20.52 6.98
N ILE A 572 15.80 20.86 7.63
CA ILE A 572 15.37 20.28 8.89
C ILE A 572 14.00 19.65 8.68
N GLN A 573 13.83 18.44 9.18
CA GLN A 573 12.58 17.70 9.14
C GLN A 573 12.24 17.18 10.53
N ALA A 574 10.98 17.25 10.90
CA ALA A 574 10.49 16.75 12.18
C ALA A 574 9.20 15.96 12.00
N SER A 575 8.89 15.07 12.94
CA SER A 575 7.56 14.50 13.12
C SER A 575 6.93 15.10 14.37
N TRP A 576 5.70 15.57 14.24
CA TRP A 576 4.89 16.04 15.33
C TRP A 576 3.41 15.89 15.01
N LEU A 577 2.75 15.12 15.88
CA LEU A 577 1.41 15.30 16.42
C LEU A 577 0.56 14.06 16.23
N GLY A 578 0.25 13.69 14.99
CA GLY A 578 -0.72 12.63 14.71
C GLY A 578 -0.21 11.21 15.00
N TYR A 579 1.09 11.03 15.17
CA TYR A 579 1.71 9.75 15.50
C TYR A 579 2.60 9.88 16.74
N PHE A 580 2.68 8.79 17.49
CA PHE A 580 3.10 8.74 18.90
C PHE A 580 4.24 7.75 19.13
N ALA A 581 5.03 7.52 18.09
CA ALA A 581 6.21 6.66 18.09
C ALA A 581 7.17 7.11 16.97
N THR A 582 8.34 6.48 16.90
CA THR A 582 9.33 6.66 15.83
C THR A 582 8.74 6.46 14.44
N THR A 583 9.09 7.32 13.48
CA THR A 583 8.76 7.13 12.05
C THR A 583 9.71 6.14 11.37
N GLY A 584 10.90 5.94 11.95
CA GLY A 584 11.96 5.13 11.36
C GLY A 584 12.63 5.71 10.12
N VAL A 585 12.16 6.85 9.61
CA VAL A 585 12.71 7.49 8.39
C VAL A 585 13.95 8.29 8.77
N ALA A 586 15.13 7.84 8.34
CA ALA A 586 16.43 8.43 8.70
C ALA A 586 16.57 9.92 8.36
N GLU A 587 15.83 10.42 7.36
CA GLU A 587 15.84 11.82 6.97
C GLU A 587 14.98 12.73 7.86
N ILE A 588 14.18 12.19 8.79
CA ILE A 588 13.46 12.97 9.79
C ILE A 588 14.40 13.17 10.99
N ASP A 589 14.80 14.42 11.23
CA ASP A 589 15.83 14.74 12.22
C ASP A 589 15.29 14.69 13.65
N TYR A 590 14.04 15.12 13.82
CA TYR A 590 13.44 15.31 15.15
C TYR A 590 12.07 14.66 15.30
N VAL A 591 11.78 14.17 16.50
CA VAL A 591 10.41 13.97 16.98
C VAL A 591 10.14 15.00 18.08
N ILE A 592 8.99 15.68 18.03
CA ILE A 592 8.62 16.69 19.05
C ILE A 592 7.82 16.02 20.15
N GLY A 593 8.34 16.08 21.38
CA GLY A 593 7.71 15.55 22.59
C GLY A 593 7.72 16.53 23.75
N ASP A 594 7.45 16.04 24.95
CA ASP A 594 7.53 16.78 26.21
C ASP A 594 8.18 15.91 27.31
N PRO A 595 8.44 16.45 28.52
CA PRO A 595 9.13 15.71 29.57
C PRO A 595 8.43 14.44 30.03
N TYR A 596 7.13 14.30 29.77
CA TYR A 596 6.32 13.16 30.17
C TYR A 596 6.24 12.10 29.07
N VAL A 597 5.93 12.48 27.82
CA VAL A 597 5.85 11.51 26.71
C VAL A 597 7.20 11.06 26.19
N SER A 598 8.26 11.78 26.55
CA SER A 598 9.61 11.43 26.09
C SER A 598 10.62 11.54 27.21
N PRO A 599 10.50 10.74 28.29
CA PRO A 599 11.45 10.81 29.40
C PRO A 599 12.88 10.48 28.90
N VAL A 600 13.89 11.12 29.50
CA VAL A 600 15.29 11.05 29.02
C VAL A 600 15.80 9.60 28.86
N GLY A 601 15.33 8.69 29.72
CA GLY A 601 15.70 7.27 29.70
C GLY A 601 15.17 6.46 28.51
N GLU A 602 14.23 6.99 27.74
CA GLU A 602 13.54 6.27 26.65
C GLU A 602 13.89 6.79 25.25
N SER A 603 14.93 7.63 25.15
CA SER A 603 15.40 8.16 23.87
C SER A 603 15.84 7.07 22.88
N ALA A 604 16.24 5.89 23.38
CA ALA A 604 16.61 4.73 22.56
C ALA A 604 15.42 4.12 21.78
N HIS A 605 14.17 4.51 22.07
CA HIS A 605 12.99 4.02 21.33
C HIS A 605 12.80 4.72 19.97
N PHE A 606 13.65 5.70 19.64
CA PHE A 606 13.50 6.56 18.47
C PHE A 606 14.69 6.47 17.51
N SER A 607 14.37 6.58 16.22
CA SER A 607 15.39 6.79 15.18
C SER A 607 15.79 8.27 15.09
N GLU A 608 14.85 9.15 15.41
CA GLU A 608 14.97 10.59 15.41
C GLU A 608 15.53 11.11 16.74
N SER A 609 16.12 12.31 16.72
CA SER A 609 16.44 13.01 17.96
C SER A 609 15.16 13.56 18.61
N ILE A 610 15.00 13.40 19.91
CA ILE A 610 13.83 13.98 20.59
C ILE A 610 14.08 15.48 20.82
N TRP A 611 13.16 16.32 20.34
CA TRP A 611 13.06 17.73 20.71
C TRP A 611 11.96 17.92 21.75
N GLN A 612 12.35 18.13 23.00
CA GLN A 612 11.40 18.31 24.09
C GLN A 612 10.93 19.76 24.19
N LEU A 613 9.61 19.96 24.16
CA LEU A 613 8.98 21.19 24.60
C LEU A 613 9.01 21.30 26.13
N PRO A 614 8.90 22.51 26.71
CA PRO A 614 9.06 22.67 28.17
C PRO A 614 7.99 22.03 29.04
N GLU A 615 6.77 21.82 28.55
CA GLU A 615 5.62 21.39 29.37
C GLU A 615 4.77 20.31 28.69
N CYS A 616 3.98 20.69 27.69
CA CYS A 616 3.03 19.81 27.00
C CYS A 616 3.32 19.82 25.50
N TYR A 617 3.30 18.66 24.86
CA TYR A 617 3.46 18.53 23.39
C TYR A 617 2.14 18.67 22.60
N TRP A 618 1.02 18.73 23.33
CA TRP A 618 -0.32 18.98 22.83
C TRP A 618 -0.89 20.31 23.30
N CYS A 619 -1.73 20.91 22.48
CA CYS A 619 -2.60 22.01 22.87
C CYS A 619 -3.98 21.77 22.27
N PHE A 620 -4.97 21.46 23.10
CA PHE A 620 -6.31 21.11 22.66
C PHE A 620 -7.18 22.37 22.52
N SER A 621 -7.86 22.49 21.37
CA SER A 621 -8.87 23.53 21.19
C SER A 621 -10.13 23.15 21.98
N ALA A 622 -10.56 24.02 22.88
CA ALA A 622 -11.77 23.80 23.65
C ALA A 622 -12.97 23.51 22.71
N PRO A 623 -13.78 22.48 22.99
CA PRO A 623 -14.96 22.19 22.17
C PRO A 623 -15.87 23.42 22.07
N ASP A 624 -16.26 23.78 20.84
CA ASP A 624 -17.28 24.80 20.58
C ASP A 624 -18.68 24.21 20.89
N SER A 625 -18.97 24.06 22.17
CA SER A 625 -20.18 23.43 22.68
C SER A 625 -20.69 24.13 23.93
N LYS A 626 -22.02 24.28 24.01
CA LYS A 626 -22.71 24.90 25.15
C LYS A 626 -23.06 23.89 26.26
N VAL A 627 -22.51 22.69 26.22
CA VAL A 627 -22.82 21.66 27.21
C VAL A 627 -22.13 22.00 28.53
N GLU A 628 -22.92 22.26 29.57
CA GLU A 628 -22.43 22.55 30.91
C GLU A 628 -21.89 21.31 31.63
N VAL A 629 -21.08 21.49 32.66
CA VAL A 629 -20.71 20.40 33.57
C VAL A 629 -21.88 20.01 34.47
N SER A 630 -22.01 18.74 34.81
CA SER A 630 -22.99 18.26 35.80
C SER A 630 -22.38 18.12 37.19
N ALA A 631 -23.22 18.14 38.23
CA ALA A 631 -22.84 17.66 39.55
C ALA A 631 -22.42 16.17 39.51
N LEU A 632 -21.80 15.68 40.59
CA LEU A 632 -21.37 14.28 40.71
C LEU A 632 -22.57 13.31 40.58
N PRO A 633 -22.62 12.47 39.52
CA PRO A 633 -23.77 11.58 39.28
C PRO A 633 -24.03 10.56 40.39
N ALA A 634 -22.98 10.04 41.03
CA ALA A 634 -23.08 9.06 42.10
C ALA A 634 -23.92 9.51 43.29
N LEU A 635 -24.00 10.82 43.57
CA LEU A 635 -24.84 11.37 44.64
C LEU A 635 -26.33 11.16 44.41
N GLN A 636 -26.75 11.04 43.14
CA GLN A 636 -28.15 10.80 42.75
C GLN A 636 -28.39 9.33 42.42
N ALA A 637 -27.44 8.68 41.74
CA ALA A 637 -27.58 7.30 41.29
C ALA A 637 -27.41 6.25 42.41
N GLY A 638 -26.75 6.62 43.51
CA GLY A 638 -26.44 5.69 44.62
C GLY A 638 -25.36 4.66 44.29
N HIS A 639 -24.65 4.82 43.18
CA HIS A 639 -23.53 3.99 42.78
C HIS A 639 -22.53 4.80 41.95
N ILE A 640 -21.29 4.31 41.89
CA ILE A 640 -20.25 4.86 41.01
C ILE A 640 -20.48 4.39 39.57
N THR A 641 -20.22 5.24 38.60
CA THR A 641 -20.15 4.91 37.18
C THR A 641 -18.80 5.30 36.63
N PHE A 642 -18.00 4.30 36.31
CA PHE A 642 -16.78 4.46 35.53
C PHE A 642 -17.11 4.62 34.05
N GLY A 643 -16.39 5.46 33.32
CA GLY A 643 -16.63 5.70 31.90
C GLY A 643 -15.38 5.50 31.05
N CYS A 644 -15.55 4.95 29.85
CA CYS A 644 -14.51 4.91 28.83
C CYS A 644 -15.13 5.11 27.45
N PHE A 645 -14.85 6.26 26.83
CA PHE A 645 -15.39 6.61 25.50
C PHE A 645 -14.35 6.42 24.39
N ASN A 646 -13.33 5.61 24.68
CA ASN A 646 -12.29 5.26 23.73
C ASN A 646 -12.76 4.21 22.72
N ASN A 647 -12.06 4.14 21.59
CA ASN A 647 -12.17 3.02 20.65
C ASN A 647 -11.93 1.69 21.38
N LEU A 648 -12.80 0.69 21.16
CA LEU A 648 -12.74 -0.62 21.83
C LEU A 648 -11.45 -1.38 21.52
N SER A 649 -10.79 -1.08 20.40
CA SER A 649 -9.48 -1.65 20.06
C SER A 649 -8.40 -1.27 21.08
N LYS A 650 -8.57 -0.18 21.86
CA LYS A 650 -7.69 0.17 22.98
C LYS A 650 -7.94 -0.69 24.23
N MET A 651 -9.07 -1.38 24.30
CA MET A 651 -9.45 -2.26 25.41
C MET A 651 -9.06 -3.71 25.11
N ASN A 652 -7.76 -3.99 25.17
CA ASN A 652 -7.25 -5.37 25.11
C ASN A 652 -7.69 -6.18 26.35
N ASP A 653 -7.33 -7.47 26.38
CA ASP A 653 -7.76 -8.37 27.45
C ASP A 653 -7.20 -7.99 28.83
N ALA A 654 -6.01 -7.40 28.89
CA ALA A 654 -5.43 -6.91 30.16
C ALA A 654 -6.26 -5.75 30.75
N VAL A 655 -6.71 -4.81 29.91
CA VAL A 655 -7.60 -3.72 30.32
C VAL A 655 -8.93 -4.26 30.84
N VAL A 656 -9.55 -5.20 30.10
CA VAL A 656 -10.82 -5.81 30.52
C VAL A 656 -10.67 -6.53 31.86
N ALA A 657 -9.61 -7.32 32.02
CA ALA A 657 -9.33 -8.03 33.26
C ALA A 657 -9.14 -7.07 34.45
N LEU A 658 -8.37 -5.99 34.29
CA LEU A 658 -8.16 -5.02 35.38
C LEU A 658 -9.46 -4.29 35.73
N TRP A 659 -10.23 -3.85 34.73
CA TRP A 659 -11.49 -3.15 35.00
C TRP A 659 -12.55 -4.08 35.61
N ALA A 660 -12.55 -5.37 35.26
CA ALA A 660 -13.38 -6.36 35.95
C ALA A 660 -13.00 -6.49 37.44
N LYS A 661 -11.70 -6.45 37.79
CA LYS A 661 -11.24 -6.41 39.18
C LYS A 661 -11.75 -5.15 39.91
N ILE A 662 -11.73 -3.98 39.27
CA ILE A 662 -12.29 -2.74 39.83
C ILE A 662 -13.78 -2.89 40.12
N LEU A 663 -14.56 -3.40 39.15
CA LEU A 663 -16.01 -3.61 39.32
C LEU A 663 -16.33 -4.64 40.40
N SER A 664 -15.46 -5.64 40.58
CA SER A 664 -15.58 -6.63 41.66
C SER A 664 -15.28 -6.02 43.03
N ALA A 665 -14.27 -5.16 43.11
CA ALA A 665 -13.87 -4.49 44.35
C ALA A 665 -14.88 -3.43 44.83
N ILE A 666 -15.71 -2.88 43.93
CA ILE A 666 -16.69 -1.84 44.24
C ILE A 666 -18.10 -2.36 43.90
N PRO A 667 -18.83 -2.95 44.88
CA PRO A 667 -20.17 -3.46 44.66
C PRO A 667 -21.12 -2.38 44.11
N GLY A 668 -21.89 -2.72 43.07
CA GLY A 668 -22.84 -1.81 42.43
C GLY A 668 -22.25 -0.83 41.41
N ALA A 669 -20.92 -0.65 41.35
CA ALA A 669 -20.29 0.25 40.37
C ALA A 669 -20.58 -0.18 38.92
N LYS A 670 -20.88 0.74 38.02
CA LYS A 670 -21.12 0.44 36.61
C LYS A 670 -19.95 0.87 35.74
N LEU A 671 -19.79 0.23 34.59
CA LEU A 671 -18.87 0.65 33.53
C LEU A 671 -19.67 1.06 32.29
N PHE A 672 -19.47 2.30 31.87
CA PHE A 672 -20.11 2.88 30.70
C PHE A 672 -19.09 2.97 29.55
N LEU A 673 -19.28 2.11 28.54
CA LEU A 673 -18.52 2.11 27.31
C LEU A 673 -19.32 2.79 26.20
N LYS A 674 -18.70 3.75 25.51
CA LYS A 674 -19.35 4.48 24.40
C LYS A 674 -18.42 4.68 23.22
N TYR A 675 -18.72 4.04 22.11
CA TYR A 675 -18.00 4.23 20.85
C TYR A 675 -18.79 3.68 19.66
N SER A 676 -18.49 4.11 18.44
CA SER A 676 -19.25 3.73 17.23
C SER A 676 -19.26 2.22 16.95
N GLN A 677 -18.23 1.48 17.36
CA GLN A 677 -18.17 0.01 17.23
C GLN A 677 -19.33 -0.68 17.97
N LEU A 678 -19.86 -0.08 19.04
CA LEU A 678 -20.99 -0.61 19.80
C LEU A 678 -22.36 -0.41 19.10
N ASN A 679 -22.38 0.18 17.91
CA ASN A 679 -23.56 0.13 17.04
C ASN A 679 -23.82 -1.29 16.52
N ASP A 680 -22.77 -2.12 16.36
CA ASP A 680 -22.88 -3.50 15.90
C ASP A 680 -23.30 -4.42 17.07
N PRO A 681 -24.44 -5.14 16.97
CA PRO A 681 -24.86 -6.10 17.99
C PRO A 681 -23.82 -7.18 18.31
N SER A 682 -23.08 -7.66 17.31
CA SER A 682 -22.06 -8.70 17.52
C SER A 682 -20.91 -8.21 18.41
N VAL A 683 -20.48 -6.96 18.23
CA VAL A 683 -19.46 -6.32 19.07
C VAL A 683 -19.97 -6.11 20.48
N ARG A 684 -21.26 -5.76 20.65
CA ARG A 684 -21.88 -5.65 21.99
C ARG A 684 -21.88 -7.00 22.70
N ASP A 685 -22.31 -8.06 22.02
CA ASP A 685 -22.38 -9.40 22.60
C ASP A 685 -20.99 -9.93 22.95
N ALA A 686 -20.00 -9.75 22.08
CA ALA A 686 -18.61 -10.08 22.35
C ALA A 686 -18.06 -9.30 23.56
N THR A 687 -18.37 -8.01 23.67
CA THR A 687 -17.97 -7.18 24.82
C THR A 687 -18.60 -7.69 26.11
N LEU A 688 -19.90 -7.99 26.11
CA LEU A 688 -20.59 -8.56 27.27
C LEU A 688 -19.96 -9.91 27.68
N GLN A 689 -19.66 -10.78 26.72
CA GLN A 689 -19.03 -12.07 26.96
C GLN A 689 -17.64 -11.93 27.58
N ARG A 690 -16.81 -10.98 27.10
CA ARG A 690 -15.48 -10.70 27.65
C ARG A 690 -15.53 -10.38 29.15
N TYR A 691 -16.47 -9.53 29.58
CA TYR A 691 -16.65 -9.22 31.01
C TYR A 691 -17.32 -10.36 31.79
N ALA A 692 -18.24 -11.10 31.18
CA ALA A 692 -18.88 -12.25 31.82
C ALA A 692 -17.87 -13.35 32.17
N MET A 693 -16.82 -13.56 31.35
CA MET A 693 -15.71 -14.48 31.66
C MET A 693 -14.96 -14.10 32.95
N HIS A 694 -15.03 -12.84 33.37
CA HIS A 694 -14.48 -12.36 34.64
C HIS A 694 -15.53 -12.22 35.76
N GLY A 695 -16.73 -12.77 35.58
CA GLY A 695 -17.80 -12.74 36.59
C GLY A 695 -18.58 -11.43 36.67
N ILE A 696 -18.45 -10.53 35.69
CA ILE A 696 -19.19 -9.27 35.66
C ILE A 696 -20.46 -9.43 34.82
N GLY A 697 -21.62 -9.29 35.46
CA GLY A 697 -22.92 -9.39 34.79
C GLY A 697 -23.24 -8.19 33.90
N LYS A 698 -24.09 -8.40 32.89
CA LYS A 698 -24.47 -7.39 31.89
C LYS A 698 -25.13 -6.15 32.50
N GLU A 699 -25.78 -6.27 33.66
CA GLU A 699 -26.40 -5.19 34.41
C GLU A 699 -25.39 -4.18 34.99
N ARG A 700 -24.12 -4.55 35.06
CA ARG A 700 -23.00 -3.68 35.47
C ARG A 700 -22.39 -2.93 34.28
N LEU A 701 -22.81 -3.22 33.05
CA LEU A 701 -22.28 -2.62 31.82
C LEU A 701 -23.34 -1.75 31.14
N ILE A 702 -22.92 -0.56 30.70
CA ILE A 702 -23.72 0.30 29.84
C ILE A 702 -22.98 0.43 28.52
N LEU A 703 -23.59 -0.03 27.43
CA LEU A 703 -22.97 -0.08 26.10
C LEU A 703 -23.76 0.81 25.15
N GLU A 704 -23.14 1.89 24.68
CA GLU A 704 -23.77 2.80 23.72
C GLU A 704 -22.91 3.06 22.49
N GLY A 705 -23.60 3.24 21.37
CA GLY A 705 -23.01 3.59 20.10
C GLY A 705 -22.71 5.08 19.93
N SER A 706 -22.52 5.47 18.67
CA SER A 706 -22.32 6.86 18.27
C SER A 706 -23.56 7.72 18.52
N SER A 707 -23.35 8.99 18.87
CA SER A 707 -24.40 10.01 19.01
C SER A 707 -23.91 11.34 18.45
N PRO A 708 -24.81 12.28 18.12
CA PRO A 708 -24.45 13.65 17.78
C PRO A 708 -23.52 14.27 18.83
N ARG A 709 -22.66 15.21 18.42
CA ARG A 709 -21.56 15.74 19.25
C ARG A 709 -22.01 16.28 20.61
N ALA A 710 -23.12 17.02 20.67
CA ALA A 710 -23.64 17.56 21.93
C ALA A 710 -24.13 16.45 22.87
N GLU A 711 -24.85 15.45 22.35
CA GLU A 711 -25.31 14.29 23.12
C GLU A 711 -24.14 13.39 23.57
N TYR A 712 -23.11 13.28 22.73
CA TYR A 712 -21.87 12.60 23.08
C TYR A 712 -21.21 13.27 24.30
N LEU A 713 -21.03 14.59 24.28
CA LEU A 713 -20.45 15.33 25.42
C LEU A 713 -21.36 15.23 26.66
N ALA A 714 -22.68 15.35 26.49
CA ALA A 714 -23.64 15.20 27.58
C ALA A 714 -23.64 13.78 28.20
N SER A 715 -23.15 12.76 27.49
CA SER A 715 -23.02 11.40 28.05
C SER A 715 -22.06 11.35 29.25
N TYR A 716 -21.11 12.29 29.35
CA TYR A 716 -20.23 12.44 30.52
C TYR A 716 -20.97 12.87 31.80
N HIS A 717 -22.21 13.37 31.71
CA HIS A 717 -23.07 13.65 32.86
C HIS A 717 -23.50 12.39 33.62
N ARG A 718 -23.18 11.21 33.10
CA ARG A 718 -23.43 9.91 33.73
C ARG A 718 -22.15 9.22 34.19
N VAL A 719 -21.01 9.87 34.08
CA VAL A 719 -19.69 9.31 34.42
C VAL A 719 -19.14 10.04 35.62
N ASP A 720 -18.74 9.32 36.66
CA ASP A 720 -18.11 9.87 37.86
C ASP A 720 -16.58 9.99 37.69
N ILE A 721 -15.96 8.93 37.17
CA ILE A 721 -14.52 8.81 36.91
C ILE A 721 -14.34 8.17 35.54
N ALA A 722 -13.50 8.75 34.69
CA ALA A 722 -13.09 8.10 33.45
C ALA A 722 -11.90 7.15 33.71
N LEU A 723 -11.94 5.98 33.10
CA LEU A 723 -10.86 5.00 33.12
C LEU A 723 -10.13 5.03 31.78
N ASP A 724 -8.81 5.19 31.84
CA ASP A 724 -7.96 5.25 30.67
C ASP A 724 -7.42 3.86 30.33
N PRO A 725 -7.56 3.37 29.08
CA PRO A 725 -7.00 2.09 28.67
C PRO A 725 -5.46 2.14 28.57
N PHE A 726 -4.83 0.96 28.50
CA PHE A 726 -3.39 0.79 28.34
C PHE A 726 -3.08 -0.44 27.47
N PRO A 727 -1.92 -0.50 26.80
CA PRO A 727 -0.85 0.50 26.75
C PRO A 727 -1.21 1.73 25.89
N TYR A 728 -2.38 1.74 25.26
CA TYR A 728 -2.84 2.86 24.44
C TYR A 728 -3.91 3.69 25.20
N PRO A 729 -3.53 4.80 25.87
CA PRO A 729 -4.47 5.71 26.52
C PRO A 729 -5.30 6.57 25.56
N GLY A 730 -6.28 7.27 26.13
CA GLY A 730 -7.06 8.31 25.45
C GLY A 730 -6.22 9.57 25.22
N GLY A 731 -6.46 10.20 24.07
CA GLY A 731 -5.95 11.54 23.76
C GLY A 731 -7.10 12.54 23.84
N THR A 732 -7.75 12.78 22.70
CA THR A 732 -8.94 13.64 22.59
C THR A 732 -10.05 13.29 23.57
N THR A 733 -10.34 12.00 23.76
CA THR A 733 -11.36 11.51 24.72
C THR A 733 -11.03 11.87 26.17
N SER A 734 -9.76 11.83 26.55
CA SER A 734 -9.29 12.21 27.88
C SER A 734 -9.37 13.73 28.06
N MET A 735 -8.97 14.51 27.06
CA MET A 735 -9.14 15.98 27.07
C MET A 735 -10.61 16.40 27.20
N GLU A 736 -11.50 15.72 26.47
CA GLU A 736 -12.94 15.96 26.51
C GLU A 736 -13.56 15.56 27.84
N SER A 737 -13.12 14.44 28.43
CA SER A 737 -13.50 14.02 29.78
C SER A 737 -13.17 15.11 30.81
N LEU A 738 -11.92 15.58 30.82
CA LEU A 738 -11.49 16.64 31.73
C LEU A 738 -12.26 17.94 31.50
N TRP A 739 -12.46 18.33 30.24
CA TRP A 739 -13.27 19.49 29.89
C TRP A 739 -14.73 19.34 30.34
N MET A 740 -15.30 18.13 30.32
CA MET A 740 -16.62 17.83 30.88
C MET A 740 -16.66 17.71 32.41
N GLY A 741 -15.56 18.03 33.09
CA GLY A 741 -15.46 17.98 34.55
C GLY A 741 -15.36 16.56 35.10
N VAL A 742 -14.95 15.58 34.27
CA VAL A 742 -14.78 14.17 34.66
C VAL A 742 -13.29 13.84 34.75
N PRO A 743 -12.74 13.56 35.94
CA PRO A 743 -11.33 13.22 36.09
C PRO A 743 -11.01 11.88 35.44
N VAL A 744 -9.81 11.76 34.89
CA VAL A 744 -9.32 10.57 34.17
C VAL A 744 -8.27 9.88 35.02
N LEU A 745 -8.50 8.62 35.40
CA LEU A 745 -7.50 7.77 36.02
C LEU A 745 -6.71 7.06 34.91
N THR A 746 -5.40 7.28 34.87
CA THR A 746 -4.51 6.73 33.86
C THR A 746 -3.37 5.95 34.50
N ARG A 747 -2.65 5.16 33.71
CA ARG A 747 -1.50 4.39 34.15
C ARG A 747 -0.24 4.88 33.44
N ARG A 748 0.86 4.93 34.18
CA ARG A 748 2.19 5.16 33.61
C ARG A 748 2.53 4.11 32.55
N GLY A 749 3.13 4.60 31.47
CA GLY A 749 3.57 3.82 30.32
C GLY A 749 5.04 3.39 30.37
N ASP A 750 5.47 2.70 29.31
CA ASP A 750 6.86 2.27 29.03
C ASP A 750 7.40 2.82 27.70
N ARG A 751 6.63 3.67 27.03
CA ARG A 751 6.91 4.24 25.71
C ARG A 751 6.06 5.46 25.47
N PHE A 752 6.43 6.25 24.46
CA PHE A 752 5.83 7.56 24.17
C PHE A 752 4.30 7.58 24.17
N LEU A 753 3.66 6.67 23.45
CA LEU A 753 2.19 6.58 23.45
C LEU A 753 1.62 6.27 24.84
N ALA A 754 2.22 5.33 25.56
CA ALA A 754 1.71 4.87 26.83
C ALA A 754 1.83 5.97 27.91
N HIS A 755 2.75 6.91 27.74
CA HIS A 755 2.86 8.12 28.54
C HIS A 755 1.86 9.23 28.17
N ALA A 756 1.04 9.07 27.14
CA ALA A 756 0.10 10.13 26.74
C ALA A 756 -0.93 10.46 27.84
N GLY A 757 -1.29 9.48 28.69
CA GLY A 757 -2.10 9.75 29.88
C GLY A 757 -1.38 10.61 30.91
N GLU A 758 -0.06 10.39 31.11
CA GLU A 758 0.76 11.15 32.07
C GLU A 758 0.88 12.61 31.68
N THR A 759 1.18 12.92 30.42
CA THR A 759 1.26 14.32 29.99
C THR A 759 -0.08 15.03 30.20
N ILE A 760 -1.20 14.36 29.94
CA ILE A 760 -2.55 14.93 30.16
C ILE A 760 -2.81 15.15 31.65
N ALA A 761 -2.56 14.14 32.50
CA ALA A 761 -2.86 14.24 33.92
C ALA A 761 -1.98 15.30 34.61
N CYS A 762 -0.66 15.26 34.38
CA CYS A 762 0.29 16.17 35.02
C CYS A 762 0.09 17.62 34.55
N ASN A 763 -0.07 17.85 33.24
CA ASN A 763 -0.35 19.21 32.75
C ASN A 763 -1.78 19.69 33.07
N ALA A 764 -2.68 18.82 33.53
CA ALA A 764 -3.97 19.21 34.10
C ALA A 764 -3.89 19.51 35.61
N GLY A 765 -2.74 19.30 36.28
CA GLY A 765 -2.59 19.41 37.73
C GLY A 765 -3.21 18.23 38.49
N LEU A 766 -3.19 17.04 37.89
CA LEU A 766 -3.75 15.80 38.41
C LEU A 766 -2.67 14.71 38.56
N ASP A 767 -1.46 15.06 38.99
CA ASP A 767 -0.32 14.13 39.11
C ASP A 767 -0.66 12.86 39.91
N THR A 768 -1.50 12.97 40.95
CA THR A 768 -1.92 11.84 41.78
C THR A 768 -2.85 10.86 41.07
N TRP A 769 -3.39 11.22 39.90
CA TRP A 769 -4.26 10.41 39.03
C TRP A 769 -3.49 9.58 38.01
N VAL A 770 -2.16 9.60 38.06
CA VAL A 770 -1.30 8.65 37.37
C VAL A 770 -1.00 7.49 38.32
N ALA A 771 -1.41 6.28 37.93
CA ALA A 771 -1.05 5.05 38.60
C ALA A 771 0.32 4.55 38.13
N THR A 772 1.15 4.05 39.04
CA THR A 772 2.48 3.51 38.67
C THR A 772 2.41 2.16 37.96
N ASP A 773 1.39 1.36 38.28
CA ASP A 773 1.17 0.00 37.78
C ASP A 773 -0.32 -0.39 37.91
N GLU A 774 -0.65 -1.64 37.64
CA GLU A 774 -2.04 -2.13 37.68
C GLU A 774 -2.62 -2.21 39.10
N ASP A 775 -1.80 -2.52 40.10
CA ASP A 775 -2.25 -2.64 41.49
C ASP A 775 -2.53 -1.24 42.07
N ASP A 776 -1.65 -0.28 41.80
CA ASP A 776 -1.86 1.13 42.14
C ASP A 776 -3.07 1.73 41.39
N TYR A 777 -3.28 1.33 40.13
CA TYR A 777 -4.46 1.73 39.36
C TYR A 777 -5.76 1.25 40.03
N LEU A 778 -5.81 -0.02 40.43
CA LEU A 778 -6.94 -0.58 41.18
C LEU A 778 -7.13 0.13 42.52
N ALA A 779 -6.05 0.33 43.29
CA ALA A 779 -6.09 0.98 44.59
C ALA A 779 -6.61 2.43 44.50
N LYS A 780 -6.14 3.20 43.50
CA LYS A 780 -6.63 4.55 43.22
C LYS A 780 -8.08 4.56 42.79
N ALA A 781 -8.51 3.63 41.93
CA ALA A 781 -9.91 3.54 41.52
C ALA A 781 -10.83 3.33 42.74
N VAL A 782 -10.47 2.41 43.65
CA VAL A 782 -11.20 2.18 44.90
C VAL A 782 -11.17 3.43 45.79
N SER A 783 -9.99 4.00 46.04
CA SER A 783 -9.83 5.16 46.93
C SER A 783 -10.56 6.41 46.44
N PHE A 784 -10.48 6.74 45.15
CA PHE A 784 -11.14 7.93 44.60
C PHE A 784 -12.66 7.76 44.51
N SER A 785 -13.14 6.53 44.39
CA SER A 785 -14.57 6.22 44.35
C SER A 785 -15.24 6.18 45.72
N SER A 786 -14.48 6.07 46.82
CA SER A 786 -15.02 5.99 48.18
C SER A 786 -15.22 7.36 48.85
N ASP A 787 -14.48 8.39 48.44
CA ASP A 787 -14.63 9.78 48.94
C ASP A 787 -15.44 10.65 47.96
N LEU A 788 -16.76 10.51 48.00
CA LEU A 788 -17.69 11.24 47.12
C LEU A 788 -17.62 12.75 47.32
N ALA A 789 -17.32 13.22 48.54
CA ALA A 789 -17.24 14.66 48.83
C ALA A 789 -16.03 15.29 48.11
N ARG A 790 -14.86 14.64 48.19
CA ARG A 790 -13.67 15.08 47.47
C ARG A 790 -13.85 14.97 45.96
N LEU A 791 -14.46 13.89 45.48
CA LEU A 791 -14.72 13.71 44.04
C LEU A 791 -15.68 14.78 43.51
N ALA A 792 -16.77 15.09 44.25
CA ALA A 792 -17.70 16.14 43.87
C ALA A 792 -17.02 17.53 43.81
N LYS A 793 -16.16 17.83 44.78
CA LYS A 793 -15.39 19.09 44.80
C LYS A 793 -14.46 19.20 43.60
N LEU A 794 -13.74 18.12 43.26
CA LEU A 794 -12.86 18.10 42.10
C LEU A 794 -13.64 18.37 40.82
N ARG A 795 -14.71 17.60 40.56
CA ARG A 795 -15.52 17.73 39.34
C ARG A 795 -16.07 19.13 39.14
N ALA A 796 -16.54 19.78 40.21
CA ALA A 796 -17.11 21.12 40.16
C ALA A 796 -16.11 22.20 39.67
N GLY A 797 -14.81 22.03 39.97
CA GLY A 797 -13.76 22.97 39.57
C GLY A 797 -12.95 22.56 38.33
N LEU A 798 -13.07 21.31 37.89
CA LEU A 798 -12.11 20.70 36.96
C LEU A 798 -12.09 21.38 35.58
N ARG A 799 -13.25 21.73 35.00
CA ARG A 799 -13.30 22.44 33.70
C ARG A 799 -12.51 23.75 33.75
N SER A 800 -12.72 24.55 34.79
CA SER A 800 -12.02 25.84 34.96
C SER A 800 -10.50 25.62 35.16
N GLN A 801 -10.13 24.60 35.95
CA GLN A 801 -8.74 24.23 36.16
C GLN A 801 -8.04 23.89 34.83
N VAL A 802 -8.61 23.00 34.02
CA VAL A 802 -7.96 22.58 32.76
C VAL A 802 -7.95 23.66 31.70
N LEU A 803 -8.97 24.51 31.61
CA LEU A 803 -8.96 25.66 30.71
C LEU A 803 -7.86 26.68 31.03
N SER A 804 -7.36 26.69 32.27
CA SER A 804 -6.23 27.52 32.71
C SER A 804 -4.88 26.80 32.65
N SER A 805 -4.85 25.54 32.23
CA SER A 805 -3.64 24.72 32.25
C SER A 805 -2.92 24.73 30.89
N PRO A 806 -1.65 24.27 30.82
CA PRO A 806 -0.88 24.20 29.58
C PRO A 806 -1.56 23.46 28.43
N ILE A 807 -2.52 22.59 28.73
CA ILE A 807 -3.25 21.78 27.74
C ILE A 807 -4.16 22.63 26.85
N PHE A 808 -4.70 23.74 27.36
CA PHE A 808 -5.63 24.63 26.63
C PHE A 808 -5.05 26.03 26.37
N ASP A 809 -3.82 26.30 26.82
CA ASP A 809 -3.15 27.60 26.69
C ASP A 809 -2.44 27.73 25.34
N ALA A 810 -3.21 28.05 24.30
CA ALA A 810 -2.71 28.20 22.94
C ALA A 810 -1.64 29.29 22.78
N PRO A 811 -1.75 30.50 23.39
CA PRO A 811 -0.69 31.51 23.33
C PRO A 811 0.64 30.98 23.90
N ARG A 812 0.59 30.31 25.05
CA ARG A 812 1.79 29.75 25.68
C ARG A 812 2.40 28.63 24.84
N PHE A 813 1.58 27.71 24.34
CA PHE A 813 2.03 26.64 23.46
C PHE A 813 2.67 27.19 22.17
N ALA A 814 2.06 28.19 21.54
CA ALA A 814 2.60 28.82 20.34
C ALA A 814 3.99 29.42 20.60
N GLY A 815 4.21 30.07 21.75
CA GLY A 815 5.54 30.56 22.15
C GLY A 815 6.57 29.43 22.31
N HIS A 816 6.19 28.31 22.93
CA HIS A 816 7.06 27.13 23.02
C HIS A 816 7.38 26.52 21.65
N PHE A 817 6.39 26.43 20.78
CA PHE A 817 6.54 25.93 19.41
C PHE A 817 7.49 26.82 18.59
N GLU A 818 7.32 28.14 18.63
CA GLU A 818 8.22 29.09 17.97
C GLU A 818 9.67 28.94 18.45
N ASN A 819 9.86 28.86 19.78
CA ASN A 819 11.18 28.65 20.37
C ASN A 819 11.80 27.34 19.91
N ALA A 820 11.01 26.28 19.75
CA ALA A 820 11.48 25.00 19.21
C ALA A 820 11.93 25.14 17.75
N MET A 821 11.13 25.78 16.89
CA MET A 821 11.49 26.01 15.48
C MET A 821 12.79 26.80 15.34
N TRP A 822 12.91 27.91 16.08
CA TRP A 822 14.16 28.69 16.08
C TRP A 822 15.33 27.95 16.72
N GLY A 823 15.09 27.14 17.73
CA GLY A 823 16.11 26.31 18.37
C GLY A 823 16.69 25.28 17.40
N MET A 824 15.83 24.54 16.69
CA MET A 824 16.24 23.59 15.66
C MET A 824 17.05 24.28 14.56
N TRP A 825 16.57 25.44 14.08
CA TRP A 825 17.27 26.23 13.07
C TRP A 825 18.67 26.67 13.51
N LYS A 826 18.80 27.21 14.73
CA LYS A 826 20.10 27.61 15.30
C LYS A 826 21.04 26.43 15.45
N LYS A 827 20.54 25.27 15.90
CA LYS A 827 21.35 24.05 16.05
C LYS A 827 21.87 23.56 14.70
N TRP A 828 21.04 23.57 13.67
CA TRP A 828 21.46 23.20 12.32
C TRP A 828 22.52 24.15 11.73
N LEU A 829 22.39 25.46 11.95
CA LEU A 829 23.41 26.43 11.53
C LEU A 829 24.77 26.15 12.19
N ALA A 830 24.78 25.93 13.50
CA ALA A 830 26.00 25.64 14.25
C ALA A 830 26.71 24.34 13.80
N GLN A 831 25.96 23.36 13.29
CA GLN A 831 26.49 22.11 12.75
C GLN A 831 27.14 22.27 11.37
N ARG A 832 26.93 23.39 10.67
CA ARG A 832 27.55 23.67 9.36
C ARG A 832 28.78 24.56 9.44
N GLU A 833 28.95 25.25 10.56
CA GLU A 833 30.13 26.08 10.85
C GLU A 833 31.30 25.26 11.42
N ASN A 834 30.99 24.08 11.99
CA ASN A 834 31.95 23.04 12.40
C ASN A 834 32.13 22.01 11.28
#